data_AF-A0AAI9DDX0-F1
#
_entry.id   AF-A0AAI9DDX0-F1
#
_cell.length_a   1.000
_cell.length_b   1.000
_cell.length_c   1.000
_cell.angle_alpha   90.00
_cell.angle_beta   90.00
_cell.angle_gamma   90.00
#
_symmetry.space_group_name_H-M   'P 1'
#
loop_
_entity.id
_entity.type
_entity.pdbx_description
1 polymer ?
#
loop_
_entity_poly.entity_id
_entity_poly.type
_entity_poly.pdbx_seq_one_letter_code
_entity_poly.pdbx_strand_id
1 'polypeptide(L)'
;MSKVLDFTTLPLTYTADMVFPYPWNKPKDNDYYKSDIERPLTREQIVQGQAILSDIQTLPRVLRYRYQKHYDNLLKESGLRKAYDFLYYRFHEQIWQRLLVINARYEIETKALLTISTRLSPDVSQYNRLFDLNDKSVKKLAEIIAVGFSNLYETYCDKFTEQNNGDREVIYQDSVQTEIYARLAELVKGLHVAPLHYKAYCRVLKNRKKGKGKQNLEVRKVIAAVQRLVNADFWCRKLKAHRTQWLEALMIANMDVCQNRNPYASKQAIRAVQAQRLSNMQYLQGMDIQDVETGERFDLFDKVMASVSNPEIRRMELMAQMAGIERVAKERGDIGMFITMTCPSKYHPTKLRKRKKDVIAVLNSKWKNEAYTPKDGQQYLVKVWSRIRSAFNDNNINVYGVRVVEPHHDGTPHWHMLLFVDKAIRADAIDIMRKRALKEDGDEAGAHKYRFECKHMNRGGAVGYIAKYIAKNIDGYALDGEIDHETGKDLKSMAAAVTAWASTWRIPQFHFYKLPSKGAYRECRRLPRGVSIADQLGDIAERVRAAADGGDFFEYVMSQGGPCIRRKEETIRVAREISDVNVYGEDLQKVVGIYNQLKAGTPVIKTRDRKYQIVKKSAVDVDLNLLRSDSGAPRSPVNNCRSRITSNLSDVQFYEPEQGSGEVCNIKEYGFAFIETDANNAVGSEISQGNQQRQISNIELSERDKEIQSEIVTFANEVGIDFDIPHVETMFAKGMGVSDGNYYLKLDGERLRLELTEDGKEQRKQEIAAQNEARSRKYKQRCADVLVRITKLIGGN
;
A
#
# COMPACT_ATOMS: atom_id res chain seq x y z
N MET A 1 60.76 1.52 38.83
CA MET A 1 61.68 2.12 37.84
C MET A 1 60.90 2.39 36.57
N SER A 2 60.51 3.65 36.33
CA SER A 2 59.87 4.06 35.07
C SER A 2 60.95 4.14 33.98
N LYS A 3 60.76 3.43 32.87
CA LYS A 3 61.59 3.62 31.68
C LYS A 3 60.98 4.75 30.85
N VAL A 4 61.75 5.81 30.66
CA VAL A 4 61.46 6.87 29.69
C VAL A 4 61.61 6.24 28.29
N LEU A 5 60.55 6.31 27.49
CA LEU A 5 60.61 5.97 26.06
C LEU A 5 61.02 7.24 25.30
N ASP A 6 62.20 7.19 24.71
CA ASP A 6 62.75 8.24 23.86
C ASP A 6 62.17 8.11 22.44
N PHE A 7 61.38 9.10 22.02
CA PHE A 7 60.74 9.14 20.70
C PHE A 7 61.60 9.78 19.60
N THR A 8 62.87 10.14 19.89
CA THR A 8 63.81 10.65 18.88
C THR A 8 64.48 9.54 18.08
N THR A 9 64.36 8.28 18.52
CA THR A 9 64.79 7.11 17.75
C THR A 9 63.62 6.54 16.94
N LEU A 10 63.65 6.75 15.62
CA LEU A 10 62.76 6.03 14.70
C LEU A 10 63.00 4.52 14.84
N PRO A 11 61.95 3.68 14.81
CA PRO A 11 62.14 2.22 14.85
C PRO A 11 63.01 1.78 13.68
N LEU A 12 63.96 0.87 13.94
CA LEU A 12 64.89 0.31 12.97
C LEU A 12 64.14 -0.12 11.69
N THR A 13 64.39 0.58 10.59
CA THR A 13 63.95 0.18 9.25
C THR A 13 64.97 -0.81 8.68
N TYR A 14 64.52 -2.04 8.46
CA TYR A 14 65.35 -3.08 7.84
C TYR A 14 65.67 -2.70 6.38
N THR A 15 66.96 -2.69 6.00
CA THR A 15 67.40 -2.62 4.59
C THR A 15 67.52 -4.03 4.00
N ALA A 16 67.50 -4.16 2.67
CA ALA A 16 67.54 -5.47 1.99
C ALA A 16 68.85 -6.25 2.23
N ASP A 17 69.85 -5.57 2.76
CA ASP A 17 71.26 -5.96 2.89
C ASP A 17 71.63 -6.27 4.36
N MET A 18 70.65 -6.23 5.27
CA MET A 18 70.87 -6.49 6.69
C MET A 18 71.14 -7.99 6.97
N VAL A 19 72.29 -8.27 7.57
CA VAL A 19 72.72 -9.64 7.92
C VAL A 19 72.21 -10.00 9.31
N PHE A 20 71.38 -11.05 9.40
CA PHE A 20 70.82 -11.52 10.66
C PHE A 20 71.68 -12.63 11.27
N PRO A 21 71.93 -12.62 12.60
CA PRO A 21 72.77 -13.64 13.27
C PRO A 21 72.25 -15.07 13.13
N TYR A 22 70.94 -15.26 12.97
CA TYR A 22 70.30 -16.57 12.84
C TYR A 22 69.20 -16.56 11.76
N PRO A 23 68.93 -17.70 11.07
CA PRO A 23 67.96 -17.76 9.98
C PRO A 23 66.51 -17.41 10.36
N TRP A 24 66.10 -17.66 11.62
CA TRP A 24 64.76 -17.33 12.14
C TRP A 24 64.63 -15.87 12.59
N ASN A 25 65.73 -15.11 12.68
CA ASN A 25 65.72 -13.66 12.89
C ASN A 25 65.47 -12.91 11.58
N LYS A 26 65.63 -13.59 10.44
CA LYS A 26 65.28 -13.06 9.12
C LYS A 26 63.75 -13.00 9.04
N PRO A 27 63.15 -11.87 8.62
CA PRO A 27 61.70 -11.71 8.59
C PRO A 27 61.09 -12.57 7.47
N LYS A 28 60.92 -13.86 7.73
CA LYS A 28 59.94 -14.70 7.04
C LYS A 28 58.77 -14.82 8.00
N ASP A 29 57.74 -14.02 7.74
CA ASP A 29 56.44 -14.06 8.43
C ASP A 29 56.45 -13.72 9.93
N ASN A 30 57.18 -12.66 10.33
CA ASN A 30 57.00 -12.07 11.66
C ASN A 30 55.84 -11.06 11.63
N ASP A 31 54.62 -11.51 11.93
CA ASP A 31 53.39 -10.69 11.99
C ASP A 31 53.42 -9.64 13.13
N TYR A 32 54.40 -9.70 14.03
CA TYR A 32 54.55 -8.80 15.17
C TYR A 32 54.77 -7.32 14.78
N TYR A 33 55.19 -7.04 13.54
CA TYR A 33 55.44 -5.69 13.02
C TYR A 33 54.65 -5.33 11.76
N LYS A 34 53.76 -6.22 11.28
CA LYS A 34 52.87 -5.94 10.13
C LYS A 34 51.52 -5.34 10.53
N SER A 35 51.22 -5.20 11.83
CA SER A 35 49.82 -5.17 12.29
C SER A 35 49.22 -3.84 12.71
N ASP A 36 49.95 -2.73 12.87
CA ASP A 36 49.37 -1.56 13.58
C ASP A 36 49.33 -0.24 12.79
N ILE A 37 49.91 -0.17 11.59
CA ILE A 37 49.75 1.01 10.71
C ILE A 37 48.73 0.66 9.63
N GLU A 38 47.46 1.00 9.85
CA GLU A 38 46.44 0.94 8.80
C GLU A 38 46.94 1.73 7.60
N ARG A 39 47.14 1.04 6.46
CA ARG A 39 47.58 1.71 5.23
C ARG A 39 46.54 2.76 4.84
N PRO A 40 46.94 4.02 4.60
CA PRO A 40 46.01 5.06 4.20
C PRO A 40 45.34 4.67 2.88
N LEU A 41 44.11 5.14 2.68
CA LEU A 41 43.40 4.96 1.42
C LEU A 41 44.15 5.66 0.29
N THR A 42 44.16 5.04 -0.90
CA THR A 42 44.67 5.71 -2.10
C THR A 42 43.73 6.84 -2.52
N ARG A 43 44.23 7.80 -3.32
CA ARG A 43 43.40 8.88 -3.88
C ARG A 43 42.18 8.34 -4.64
N GLU A 44 42.36 7.26 -5.40
CA GLU A 44 41.28 6.61 -6.14
C GLU A 44 40.21 6.03 -5.21
N GLN A 45 40.61 5.39 -4.11
CA GLN A 45 39.68 4.86 -3.11
C GLN A 45 38.89 5.97 -2.42
N ILE A 46 39.52 7.11 -2.14
CA ILE A 46 38.84 8.29 -1.58
C ILE A 46 37.78 8.81 -2.56
N VAL A 47 38.14 9.00 -3.83
CA VAL A 47 37.20 9.46 -4.88
C VAL A 47 36.05 8.46 -5.05
N GLN A 48 36.35 7.16 -5.04
CA GLN A 48 35.32 6.13 -5.12
C GLN A 48 34.40 6.15 -3.89
N GLY A 49 34.94 6.32 -2.68
CA GLY A 49 34.16 6.46 -1.46
C GLY A 49 33.21 7.66 -1.53
N GLN A 50 33.67 8.80 -2.04
CA GLN A 50 32.85 10.00 -2.25
C GLN A 50 31.73 9.76 -3.28
N ALA A 51 32.02 9.05 -4.38
CA ALA A 51 31.00 8.68 -5.35
C ALA A 51 29.91 7.78 -4.72
N ILE A 52 30.30 6.79 -3.93
CA ILE A 52 29.35 5.91 -3.22
C ILE A 52 28.51 6.71 -2.20
N LEU A 53 29.10 7.69 -1.52
CA LEU A 53 28.35 8.57 -0.61
C LEU A 53 27.33 9.43 -1.37
N SER A 54 27.66 9.90 -2.58
CA SER A 54 26.73 10.59 -3.48
C SER A 54 25.56 9.68 -3.88
N ASP A 55 25.87 8.43 -4.24
CA ASP A 55 24.87 7.40 -4.54
C ASP A 55 23.91 7.18 -3.35
N ILE A 56 24.42 7.14 -2.12
CA ILE A 56 23.61 7.03 -0.90
C ILE A 56 22.64 8.22 -0.76
N GLN A 57 23.01 9.44 -1.19
CA GLN A 57 22.10 10.59 -1.15
C GLN A 57 20.86 10.40 -2.03
N THR A 58 20.96 9.60 -3.07
CA THR A 58 19.81 9.31 -3.95
C THR A 58 18.80 8.37 -3.31
N LEU A 59 19.17 7.62 -2.26
CA LEU A 59 18.27 6.68 -1.59
C LEU A 59 17.11 7.37 -0.86
N PRO A 60 16.00 6.65 -0.60
CA PRO A 60 14.96 7.15 0.29
C PRO A 60 15.53 7.56 1.64
N ARG A 61 14.95 8.60 2.24
CA ARG A 61 15.41 9.15 3.55
C ARG A 61 15.68 8.06 4.59
N VAL A 62 14.82 7.04 4.67
CA VAL A 62 14.92 5.93 5.63
C VAL A 62 16.19 5.07 5.45
N LEU A 63 16.62 4.84 4.20
CA LEU A 63 17.84 4.09 3.91
C LEU A 63 19.07 4.99 3.97
N ARG A 64 18.98 6.18 3.37
CA ARG A 64 20.03 7.19 3.33
C ARG A 64 20.58 7.50 4.73
N TYR A 65 19.68 7.87 5.64
CA TYR A 65 20.05 8.18 7.03
C TYR A 65 20.75 7.01 7.72
N ARG A 66 20.27 5.78 7.49
CA ARG A 66 20.83 4.58 8.13
C ARG A 66 22.26 4.29 7.66
N TYR A 67 22.49 4.41 6.35
CA TYR A 67 23.80 4.19 5.76
C TYR A 67 24.79 5.30 6.14
N GLN A 68 24.35 6.56 6.14
CA GLN A 68 25.15 7.69 6.59
C GLN A 68 25.53 7.57 8.07
N LYS A 69 24.55 7.36 8.96
CA LYS A 69 24.82 7.19 10.39
C LYS A 69 25.79 6.04 10.66
N HIS A 70 25.64 4.91 9.98
CA HIS A 70 26.56 3.79 10.15
C HIS A 70 27.97 4.11 9.64
N TYR A 71 28.09 4.78 8.50
CA TYR A 71 29.35 5.26 7.98
C TYR A 71 30.03 6.25 8.95
N ASP A 72 29.28 7.23 9.46
CA ASP A 72 29.79 8.24 10.40
C ASP A 72 30.26 7.60 11.71
N ASN A 73 29.54 6.59 12.21
CA ASN A 73 29.93 5.84 13.40
C ASN A 73 31.22 5.05 13.15
N LEU A 74 31.31 4.32 12.02
CA LEU A 74 32.54 3.60 11.66
C LEU A 74 33.73 4.52 11.47
N LEU A 75 33.51 5.70 10.87
CA LEU A 75 34.55 6.70 10.69
C LEU A 75 35.09 7.20 12.05
N LYS A 76 34.19 7.42 13.02
CA LYS A 76 34.55 7.85 14.39
C LYS A 76 35.23 6.76 15.22
N GLU A 77 34.70 5.53 15.19
CA GLU A 77 35.15 4.44 16.07
C GLU A 77 36.33 3.66 15.50
N SER A 78 36.43 3.56 14.18
CA SER A 78 37.27 2.59 13.49
C SER A 78 38.09 3.17 12.34
N GLY A 79 38.00 4.48 12.10
CA GLY A 79 38.79 5.19 11.10
C GLY A 79 38.27 5.08 9.67
N LEU A 80 38.89 5.86 8.78
CA LEU A 80 38.45 6.04 7.40
C LEU A 80 38.54 4.76 6.57
N ARG A 81 39.53 3.88 6.85
CA ARG A 81 39.72 2.64 6.10
C ARG A 81 38.54 1.67 6.26
N LYS A 82 38.15 1.39 7.50
CA LYS A 82 37.01 0.49 7.76
C LYS A 82 35.69 1.09 7.28
N ALA A 83 35.53 2.41 7.37
CA ALA A 83 34.38 3.12 6.83
C ALA A 83 34.28 2.95 5.30
N TYR A 84 35.41 3.07 4.57
CA TYR A 84 35.47 2.79 3.14
C TYR A 84 35.21 1.31 2.80
N ASP A 85 35.80 0.37 3.54
CA ASP A 85 35.58 -1.07 3.31
C ASP A 85 34.10 -1.44 3.46
N PHE A 86 33.38 -0.80 4.40
CA PHE A 86 31.93 -0.89 4.49
C PHE A 86 31.24 -0.35 3.24
N LEU A 87 31.55 0.88 2.81
CA LEU A 87 30.93 1.50 1.64
C LEU A 87 31.10 0.65 0.38
N TYR A 88 32.31 0.14 0.14
CA TYR A 88 32.61 -0.61 -1.07
C TYR A 88 32.09 -2.06 -1.00
N TYR A 89 32.59 -2.87 -0.06
CA TYR A 89 32.34 -4.31 -0.05
C TYR A 89 30.96 -4.68 0.53
N ARG A 90 30.43 -3.89 1.48
CA ARG A 90 29.14 -4.20 2.11
C ARG A 90 27.97 -3.50 1.43
N PHE A 91 28.12 -2.21 1.13
CA PHE A 91 27.03 -1.47 0.53
C PHE A 91 27.05 -1.56 -1.01
N HIS A 92 28.12 -1.10 -1.66
CA HIS A 92 28.17 -0.95 -3.11
C HIS A 92 28.14 -2.31 -3.85
N GLU A 93 28.97 -3.27 -3.45
CA GLU A 93 29.06 -4.57 -4.14
C GLU A 93 27.80 -5.45 -3.92
N GLN A 94 27.27 -5.46 -2.70
CA GLN A 94 26.22 -6.40 -2.28
C GLN A 94 24.80 -5.83 -2.38
N ILE A 95 24.60 -4.55 -2.01
CA ILE A 95 23.27 -3.95 -1.86
C ILE A 95 22.94 -2.99 -3.00
N TRP A 96 23.85 -2.08 -3.36
CA TRP A 96 23.58 -1.01 -4.33
C TRP A 96 23.03 -1.52 -5.66
N GLN A 97 23.65 -2.56 -6.22
CA GLN A 97 23.19 -3.18 -7.46
C GLN A 97 21.74 -3.70 -7.38
N ARG A 98 21.31 -4.20 -6.22
CA ARG A 98 19.92 -4.65 -6.00
C ARG A 98 18.96 -3.47 -5.96
N LEU A 99 19.38 -2.37 -5.32
CA LEU A 99 18.60 -1.14 -5.24
C LEU A 99 18.43 -0.48 -6.62
N LEU A 100 19.46 -0.49 -7.46
CA LEU A 100 19.39 0.01 -8.83
C LEU A 100 18.36 -0.74 -9.68
N VAL A 101 18.36 -2.08 -9.63
CA VAL A 101 17.39 -2.89 -10.38
C VAL A 101 15.95 -2.63 -9.88
N ILE A 102 15.75 -2.46 -8.57
CA ILE A 102 14.45 -2.07 -8.04
C ILE A 102 14.06 -0.68 -8.49
N ASN A 103 14.92 0.33 -8.37
CA ASN A 103 14.60 1.69 -8.80
C ASN A 103 14.24 1.76 -10.28
N ALA A 104 15.00 1.11 -11.16
CA ALA A 104 14.70 1.05 -12.60
C ALA A 104 13.32 0.46 -12.92
N ARG A 105 12.76 -0.38 -12.03
CA ARG A 105 11.44 -0.98 -12.19
C ARG A 105 10.30 0.01 -11.87
N TYR A 106 10.51 0.89 -10.91
CA TYR A 106 9.47 1.79 -10.39
C TYR A 106 9.61 3.21 -10.94
N GLU A 107 10.82 3.65 -11.29
CA GLU A 107 11.04 4.94 -11.92
C GLU A 107 10.42 4.99 -13.32
N ILE A 108 10.07 6.19 -13.76
CA ILE A 108 9.75 6.46 -15.15
C ILE A 108 11.07 6.51 -15.90
N GLU A 109 11.17 5.73 -16.98
CA GLU A 109 12.30 5.76 -17.90
C GLU A 109 12.55 7.19 -18.42
N THR A 110 13.81 7.62 -18.53
CA THR A 110 14.19 8.99 -18.89
C THR A 110 13.46 9.54 -20.13
N LYS A 111 13.35 8.74 -21.19
CA LYS A 111 12.63 9.14 -22.42
C LYS A 111 11.13 9.33 -22.19
N ALA A 112 10.51 8.41 -21.44
CA ALA A 112 9.10 8.50 -21.07
C ALA A 112 8.88 9.70 -20.15
N LEU A 113 9.78 9.94 -19.21
CA LEU A 113 9.70 11.07 -18.29
C LEU A 113 9.77 12.39 -19.05
N LEU A 114 10.73 12.55 -19.97
CA LEU A 114 10.81 13.74 -20.82
C LEU A 114 9.52 13.95 -21.63
N THR A 115 8.98 12.88 -22.20
CA THR A 115 7.73 12.93 -22.97
C THR A 115 6.53 13.33 -22.10
N ILE A 116 6.45 12.80 -20.89
CA ILE A 116 5.34 13.08 -19.97
C ILE A 116 5.49 14.48 -19.38
N SER A 117 6.69 14.89 -18.98
CA SER A 117 6.96 16.21 -18.42
C SER A 117 6.71 17.33 -19.41
N THR A 118 7.05 17.13 -20.69
CA THR A 118 6.77 18.10 -21.75
C THR A 118 5.27 18.18 -22.10
N ARG A 119 4.54 17.06 -22.01
CA ARG A 119 3.12 17.00 -22.38
C ARG A 119 2.16 17.34 -21.25
N LEU A 120 2.53 17.06 -19.99
CA LEU A 120 1.68 17.30 -18.81
C LEU A 120 2.18 18.50 -18.00
N SER A 121 3.36 18.37 -17.38
CA SER A 121 3.98 19.41 -16.54
C SER A 121 5.40 18.99 -16.15
N PRO A 122 6.38 19.93 -16.07
CA PRO A 122 7.73 19.66 -15.56
C PRO A 122 7.75 19.02 -14.16
N ASP A 123 6.76 19.34 -13.31
CA ASP A 123 6.65 18.83 -11.95
C ASP A 123 6.45 17.31 -11.86
N VAL A 124 6.08 16.65 -12.98
CA VAL A 124 5.98 15.18 -13.04
C VAL A 124 7.33 14.50 -12.79
N SER A 125 8.45 15.21 -12.94
CA SER A 125 9.79 14.75 -12.54
C SER A 125 9.87 14.29 -11.07
N GLN A 126 9.03 14.84 -10.18
CA GLN A 126 8.93 14.41 -8.79
C GLN A 126 8.47 12.95 -8.63
N TYR A 127 7.89 12.33 -9.66
CA TYR A 127 7.48 10.93 -9.64
C TYR A 127 8.66 9.99 -9.33
N ASN A 128 9.85 10.26 -9.88
CA ASN A 128 11.03 9.42 -9.61
C ASN A 128 11.59 9.62 -8.18
N ARG A 129 11.01 10.56 -7.41
CA ARG A 129 11.28 10.76 -5.98
C ARG A 129 10.07 10.45 -5.11
N LEU A 130 9.09 9.71 -5.63
CA LEU A 130 7.81 9.46 -4.96
C LEU A 130 7.97 8.89 -3.54
N PHE A 131 9.02 8.10 -3.29
CA PHE A 131 9.34 7.53 -1.98
C PHE A 131 9.71 8.58 -0.91
N ASP A 132 10.16 9.78 -1.29
CA ASP A 132 10.47 10.88 -0.37
C ASP A 132 9.29 11.84 -0.17
N LEU A 133 8.25 11.74 -1.02
CA LEU A 133 7.10 12.63 -0.95
C LEU A 133 6.16 12.26 0.21
N ASN A 134 5.78 13.27 1.00
CA ASN A 134 4.72 13.13 2.00
C ASN A 134 3.32 13.07 1.33
N ASP A 135 2.29 12.78 2.12
CA ASP A 135 0.93 12.60 1.59
C ASP A 135 0.34 13.86 0.94
N LYS A 136 0.70 15.06 1.41
CA LYS A 136 0.28 16.34 0.83
C LYS A 136 0.92 16.53 -0.54
N SER A 137 2.22 16.29 -0.67
CA SER A 137 2.96 16.38 -1.94
C SER A 137 2.49 15.34 -2.95
N VAL A 138 2.17 14.11 -2.51
CA VAL A 138 1.59 13.09 -3.38
C VAL A 138 0.23 13.53 -3.92
N LYS A 139 -0.61 14.18 -3.09
CA LYS A 139 -1.90 14.72 -3.53
C LYS A 139 -1.71 15.84 -4.56
N LYS A 140 -0.77 16.77 -4.33
CA LYS A 140 -0.44 17.83 -5.29
C LYS A 140 0.04 17.27 -6.64
N LEU A 141 0.93 16.27 -6.61
CA LEU A 141 1.38 15.59 -7.83
C LEU A 141 0.22 14.90 -8.57
N ALA A 142 -0.71 14.29 -7.83
CA ALA A 142 -1.90 13.68 -8.41
C ALA A 142 -2.82 14.70 -9.10
N GLU A 143 -3.00 15.88 -8.51
CA GLU A 143 -3.74 17.01 -9.09
C GLU A 143 -3.07 17.51 -10.38
N ILE A 144 -1.74 17.69 -10.37
CA ILE A 144 -0.97 18.10 -11.55
C ILE A 144 -1.15 17.11 -12.70
N ILE A 145 -1.01 15.81 -12.43
CA ILE A 145 -1.17 14.76 -13.44
C ILE A 145 -2.61 14.78 -13.99
N ALA A 146 -3.62 14.89 -13.13
CA ALA A 146 -5.02 14.93 -13.53
C ALA A 146 -5.34 16.14 -14.45
N VAL A 147 -4.87 17.33 -14.08
CA VAL A 147 -5.01 18.55 -14.89
C VAL A 147 -4.29 18.40 -16.22
N GLY A 148 -3.07 17.87 -16.23
CA GLY A 148 -2.33 17.62 -17.45
C GLY A 148 -3.08 16.68 -18.41
N PHE A 149 -3.66 15.59 -17.91
CA PHE A 149 -4.46 14.68 -18.73
C PHE A 149 -5.75 15.34 -19.25
N SER A 150 -6.35 16.24 -18.46
CA SER A 150 -7.50 17.03 -18.90
C SER A 150 -7.13 17.92 -20.08
N ASN A 151 -6.05 18.70 -19.96
CA ASN A 151 -5.58 19.61 -21.00
C ASN A 151 -5.19 18.86 -22.29
N LEU A 152 -4.52 17.70 -22.15
CA LEU A 152 -4.17 16.86 -23.31
C LEU A 152 -5.40 16.32 -24.03
N TYR A 153 -6.41 15.88 -23.28
CA TYR A 153 -7.65 15.40 -23.88
C TYR A 153 -8.34 16.51 -24.68
N GLU A 154 -8.44 17.72 -24.12
CA GLU A 154 -8.98 18.89 -24.80
C GLU A 154 -8.18 19.23 -26.06
N THR A 155 -6.85 19.28 -25.96
CA THR A 155 -5.95 19.54 -27.10
C THR A 155 -6.16 18.53 -28.23
N TYR A 156 -6.37 17.25 -27.91
CA TYR A 156 -6.64 16.25 -28.94
C TYR A 156 -8.03 16.42 -29.56
N CYS A 157 -9.05 16.72 -28.78
CA CYS A 157 -10.39 17.04 -29.30
C CYS A 157 -10.35 18.23 -30.26
N ASP A 158 -9.63 19.30 -29.90
CA ASP A 158 -9.50 20.50 -30.73
C ASP A 158 -8.79 20.18 -32.06
N LYS A 159 -7.68 19.42 -32.02
CA LYS A 159 -6.97 18.97 -33.22
C LYS A 159 -7.85 18.16 -34.17
N PHE A 160 -8.68 17.26 -33.65
CA PHE A 160 -9.59 16.49 -34.49
C PHE A 160 -10.72 17.35 -35.06
N THR A 161 -11.19 18.34 -34.30
CA THR A 161 -12.19 19.30 -34.77
C THR A 161 -11.63 20.15 -35.91
N GLU A 162 -10.41 20.66 -35.78
CA GLU A 162 -9.69 21.41 -36.83
C GLU A 162 -9.46 20.59 -38.10
N GLN A 163 -9.04 19.32 -37.95
CA GLN A 163 -8.82 18.40 -39.07
C GLN A 163 -10.10 18.06 -39.85
N ASN A 164 -11.28 18.31 -39.27
CA ASN A 164 -12.58 18.04 -39.88
C ASN A 164 -13.37 19.34 -40.09
N ASN A 165 -12.68 20.41 -40.50
CA ASN A 165 -13.27 21.70 -40.89
C ASN A 165 -14.14 22.36 -39.80
N GLY A 166 -13.83 22.13 -38.52
CA GLY A 166 -14.58 22.67 -37.40
C GLY A 166 -15.76 21.81 -36.94
N ASP A 167 -15.98 20.62 -37.52
CA ASP A 167 -17.05 19.72 -37.10
C ASP A 167 -16.77 19.11 -35.71
N ARG A 168 -17.59 19.52 -34.74
CA ARG A 168 -17.54 19.07 -33.34
C ARG A 168 -18.24 17.74 -33.11
N GLU A 169 -18.99 17.20 -34.06
CA GLU A 169 -19.64 15.90 -33.88
C GLU A 169 -18.65 14.74 -34.09
N VAL A 170 -17.53 15.00 -34.79
CA VAL A 170 -16.46 14.02 -35.06
C VAL A 170 -15.82 13.49 -33.78
N ILE A 171 -15.73 14.30 -32.71
CA ILE A 171 -15.18 13.85 -31.42
C ILE A 171 -16.06 12.80 -30.73
N TYR A 172 -17.31 12.62 -31.14
CA TYR A 172 -18.20 11.57 -30.60
C TYR A 172 -18.16 10.28 -31.39
N GLN A 173 -17.35 10.21 -32.45
CA GLN A 173 -17.17 8.98 -33.21
C GLN A 173 -16.22 8.02 -32.47
N ASP A 174 -16.58 6.74 -32.47
CA ASP A 174 -15.79 5.65 -31.87
C ASP A 174 -14.35 5.60 -32.43
N SER A 175 -14.16 5.92 -33.70
CA SER A 175 -12.85 5.96 -34.37
C SER A 175 -11.91 6.97 -33.70
N VAL A 176 -12.38 8.21 -33.56
CA VAL A 176 -11.63 9.33 -33.01
C VAL A 176 -11.37 9.12 -31.53
N GLN A 177 -12.39 8.73 -30.76
CA GLN A 177 -12.23 8.43 -29.34
C GLN A 177 -11.23 7.28 -29.10
N THR A 178 -11.23 6.26 -29.95
CA THR A 178 -10.23 5.18 -29.87
C THR A 178 -8.80 5.69 -30.13
N GLU A 179 -8.63 6.67 -31.01
CA GLU A 179 -7.31 7.26 -31.29
C GLU A 179 -6.84 8.18 -30.16
N ILE A 180 -7.73 9.00 -29.61
CA ILE A 180 -7.43 9.81 -28.42
C ILE A 180 -7.05 8.89 -27.25
N TYR A 181 -7.84 7.84 -27.01
CA TYR A 181 -7.56 6.83 -26.00
C TYR A 181 -6.17 6.20 -26.20
N ALA A 182 -5.79 5.87 -27.44
CA ALA A 182 -4.48 5.29 -27.74
C ALA A 182 -3.33 6.17 -27.27
N ARG A 183 -3.38 7.47 -27.60
CA ARG A 183 -2.35 8.46 -27.24
C ARG A 183 -2.26 8.66 -25.74
N LEU A 184 -3.41 8.74 -25.05
CA LEU A 184 -3.44 8.86 -23.60
C LEU A 184 -2.96 7.58 -22.90
N ALA A 185 -3.37 6.41 -23.41
CA ALA A 185 -3.02 5.12 -22.82
C ALA A 185 -1.50 4.85 -22.82
N GLU A 186 -0.78 5.33 -23.84
CA GLU A 186 0.69 5.26 -23.89
C GLU A 186 1.34 6.03 -22.74
N LEU A 187 0.91 7.27 -22.50
CA LEU A 187 1.42 8.11 -21.40
C LEU A 187 1.09 7.51 -20.02
N VAL A 188 -0.15 7.04 -19.85
CA VAL A 188 -0.59 6.40 -18.59
C VAL A 188 0.21 5.13 -18.30
N LYS A 189 0.57 4.37 -19.34
CA LYS A 189 1.44 3.19 -19.21
C LYS A 189 2.85 3.57 -18.79
N GLY A 190 3.37 4.70 -19.26
CA GLY A 190 4.65 5.28 -18.80
C GLY A 190 4.65 5.67 -17.31
N LEU A 191 3.48 6.01 -16.76
CA LEU A 191 3.28 6.27 -15.32
C LEU A 191 3.03 5.00 -14.49
N HIS A 192 3.34 3.82 -15.03
CA HIS A 192 3.11 2.50 -14.40
C HIS A 192 1.64 2.19 -14.05
N VAL A 193 0.70 2.84 -14.73
CA VAL A 193 -0.75 2.59 -14.56
C VAL A 193 -1.30 1.89 -15.81
N ALA A 194 -2.13 0.87 -15.62
CA ALA A 194 -2.89 0.28 -16.71
C ALA A 194 -4.22 1.05 -16.86
N PRO A 195 -4.47 1.74 -17.99
CA PRO A 195 -5.73 2.44 -18.21
C PRO A 195 -6.89 1.44 -18.32
N LEU A 196 -8.09 1.87 -17.93
CA LEU A 196 -9.28 1.03 -18.02
C LEU A 196 -9.55 0.64 -19.49
N HIS A 197 -10.02 -0.59 -19.73
CA HIS A 197 -10.26 -1.17 -21.06
C HIS A 197 -9.02 -1.40 -21.95
N TYR A 198 -7.79 -1.27 -21.43
CA TYR A 198 -6.57 -1.45 -22.22
C TYR A 198 -6.48 -2.83 -22.92
N LYS A 199 -6.94 -3.91 -22.27
CA LYS A 199 -6.99 -5.25 -22.90
C LYS A 199 -7.94 -5.31 -24.09
N ALA A 200 -9.07 -4.60 -24.02
CA ALA A 200 -10.01 -4.50 -25.14
C ALA A 200 -9.38 -3.69 -26.28
N TYR A 201 -8.71 -2.58 -25.96
CA TYR A 201 -7.92 -1.80 -26.92
C TYR A 201 -6.83 -2.64 -27.60
N CYS A 202 -6.06 -3.45 -26.85
CA CYS A 202 -5.07 -4.35 -27.44
C CYS A 202 -5.71 -5.37 -28.40
N ARG A 203 -6.94 -5.81 -28.13
CA ARG A 203 -7.68 -6.70 -29.04
C ARG A 203 -8.09 -5.97 -30.32
N VAL A 204 -8.57 -4.74 -30.18
CA VAL A 204 -8.87 -3.85 -31.31
C VAL A 204 -7.63 -3.69 -32.20
N LEU A 205 -6.47 -3.36 -31.63
CA LEU A 205 -5.21 -3.24 -32.37
C LEU A 205 -4.82 -4.54 -33.08
N LYS A 206 -4.94 -5.69 -32.40
CA LYS A 206 -4.65 -7.01 -33.01
C LYS A 206 -5.57 -7.30 -34.19
N ASN A 207 -6.85 -6.97 -34.10
CA ASN A 207 -7.82 -7.21 -35.17
C ASN A 207 -7.60 -6.27 -36.37
N ARG A 208 -7.28 -5.00 -36.12
CA ARG A 208 -6.87 -4.04 -37.17
C ARG A 208 -5.64 -4.56 -37.94
N LYS A 209 -4.62 -5.05 -37.23
CA LYS A 209 -3.43 -5.67 -37.86
C LYS A 209 -3.73 -6.92 -38.68
N LYS A 210 -4.83 -7.64 -38.37
CA LYS A 210 -5.27 -8.84 -39.08
C LYS A 210 -6.24 -8.55 -40.22
N GLY A 211 -6.46 -7.29 -40.58
CA GLY A 211 -7.40 -6.89 -41.63
C GLY A 211 -8.88 -7.16 -41.31
N LYS A 212 -9.21 -7.53 -40.06
CA LYS A 212 -10.59 -7.79 -39.62
C LYS A 212 -11.32 -6.48 -39.28
N GLY A 213 -11.58 -5.65 -40.30
CA GLY A 213 -12.39 -4.43 -40.21
C GLY A 213 -11.91 -3.35 -39.22
N LYS A 214 -12.50 -2.15 -39.29
CA LYS A 214 -12.27 -1.06 -38.33
C LYS A 214 -13.05 -1.35 -37.03
N GLN A 215 -12.51 -2.20 -36.16
CA GLN A 215 -13.01 -2.26 -34.79
C GLN A 215 -12.51 -1.05 -34.00
N ASN A 216 -13.40 -0.47 -33.20
CA ASN A 216 -13.15 0.65 -32.31
C ASN A 216 -13.59 0.30 -30.89
N LEU A 217 -13.11 1.05 -29.91
CA LEU A 217 -13.72 1.07 -28.60
C LEU A 217 -15.00 1.91 -28.66
N GLU A 218 -16.05 1.43 -27.99
CA GLU A 218 -17.25 2.23 -27.75
C GLU A 218 -16.89 3.51 -26.99
N VAL A 219 -17.43 4.65 -27.44
CA VAL A 219 -17.22 5.98 -26.84
C VAL A 219 -17.46 5.96 -25.33
N ARG A 220 -18.52 5.31 -24.84
CA ARG A 220 -18.81 5.21 -23.40
C ARG A 220 -17.64 4.61 -22.60
N LYS A 221 -16.98 3.58 -23.14
CA LYS A 221 -15.80 2.94 -22.51
C LYS A 221 -14.59 3.87 -22.51
N VAL A 222 -14.40 4.64 -23.58
CA VAL A 222 -13.32 5.64 -23.65
C VAL A 222 -13.55 6.75 -22.64
N ILE A 223 -14.76 7.34 -22.61
CA ILE A 223 -15.12 8.39 -21.66
C ILE A 223 -14.90 7.91 -20.23
N ALA A 224 -15.37 6.71 -19.87
CA ALA A 224 -15.16 6.15 -18.53
C ALA A 224 -13.67 5.99 -18.16
N ALA A 225 -12.82 5.69 -19.14
CA ALA A 225 -11.38 5.65 -18.93
C ALA A 225 -10.79 7.05 -18.74
N VAL A 226 -11.11 8.01 -19.62
CA VAL A 226 -10.62 9.41 -19.56
C VAL A 226 -11.07 10.09 -18.27
N GLN A 227 -12.31 9.89 -17.84
CA GLN A 227 -12.86 10.42 -16.58
C GLN A 227 -12.04 10.01 -15.35
N ARG A 228 -11.37 8.85 -15.38
CA ARG A 228 -10.43 8.46 -14.32
C ARG A 228 -9.08 9.15 -14.45
N LEU A 229 -8.61 9.38 -15.67
CA LEU A 229 -7.33 10.05 -15.93
C LEU A 229 -7.38 11.53 -15.54
N VAL A 230 -8.54 12.17 -15.59
CA VAL A 230 -8.73 13.56 -15.14
C VAL A 230 -9.13 13.68 -13.67
N ASN A 231 -9.21 12.56 -12.95
CA ASN A 231 -9.61 12.52 -11.55
C ASN A 231 -8.37 12.44 -10.62
N ALA A 232 -8.16 13.47 -9.80
CA ALA A 232 -7.02 13.55 -8.88
C ALA A 232 -7.04 12.45 -7.80
N ASP A 233 -8.20 12.06 -7.27
CA ASP A 233 -8.31 10.99 -6.26
C ASP A 233 -7.96 9.61 -6.83
N PHE A 234 -8.21 9.39 -8.12
CA PHE A 234 -7.73 8.20 -8.81
C PHE A 234 -6.20 8.15 -8.80
N TRP A 235 -5.54 9.24 -9.22
CA TRP A 235 -4.08 9.32 -9.24
C TRP A 235 -3.48 9.25 -7.84
N CYS A 236 -4.05 9.93 -6.86
CA CYS A 236 -3.58 9.90 -5.47
C CYS A 236 -3.56 8.46 -4.93
N ARG A 237 -4.62 7.68 -5.16
CA ARG A 237 -4.66 6.26 -4.77
C ARG A 237 -3.61 5.41 -5.51
N LYS A 238 -3.37 5.68 -6.80
CA LYS A 238 -2.37 4.96 -7.60
C LYS A 238 -0.95 5.28 -7.14
N LEU A 239 -0.63 6.56 -6.96
CA LEU A 239 0.67 7.03 -6.50
C LEU A 239 0.97 6.55 -5.07
N LYS A 240 0.01 6.63 -4.13
CA LYS A 240 0.20 6.07 -2.78
C LYS A 240 0.50 4.57 -2.83
N ALA A 241 -0.24 3.81 -3.64
CA ALA A 241 0.01 2.38 -3.80
C ALA A 241 1.41 2.09 -4.39
N HIS A 242 1.80 2.86 -5.40
CA HIS A 242 3.10 2.76 -6.06
C HIS A 242 4.23 3.06 -5.08
N ARG A 243 4.12 4.17 -4.33
CA ARG A 243 5.07 4.58 -3.29
C ARG A 243 5.28 3.49 -2.24
N THR A 244 4.19 2.94 -1.69
CA THR A 244 4.28 1.92 -0.63
C THR A 244 4.93 0.63 -1.17
N GLN A 245 4.59 0.21 -2.39
CA GLN A 245 5.19 -0.98 -3.01
C GLN A 245 6.67 -0.78 -3.34
N TRP A 246 7.04 0.41 -3.81
CA TRP A 246 8.44 0.76 -4.10
C TRP A 246 9.29 0.78 -2.83
N LEU A 247 8.83 1.48 -1.79
CA LEU A 247 9.53 1.51 -0.49
C LEU A 247 9.73 0.09 0.06
N GLU A 248 8.70 -0.75 0.05
CA GLU A 248 8.83 -2.13 0.54
C GLU A 248 9.78 -2.96 -0.32
N ALA A 249 9.76 -2.80 -1.66
CA ALA A 249 10.70 -3.47 -2.55
C ALA A 249 12.16 -3.09 -2.23
N LEU A 250 12.41 -1.82 -1.92
CA LEU A 250 13.73 -1.35 -1.50
C LEU A 250 14.14 -1.95 -0.15
N MET A 251 13.23 -2.05 0.82
CA MET A 251 13.51 -2.70 2.11
C MET A 251 13.83 -4.20 1.94
N ILE A 252 13.13 -4.90 1.05
CA ILE A 252 13.43 -6.30 0.70
C ILE A 252 14.83 -6.42 0.04
N ALA A 253 15.12 -5.56 -0.93
CA ALA A 253 16.43 -5.50 -1.59
C ALA A 253 17.57 -5.13 -0.62
N ASN A 254 17.25 -4.38 0.43
CA ASN A 254 18.15 -4.00 1.51
C ASN A 254 18.32 -5.09 2.60
N MET A 255 17.64 -6.24 2.45
CA MET A 255 17.64 -7.34 3.42
C MET A 255 16.99 -6.98 4.78
N ASP A 256 16.16 -5.94 4.83
CA ASP A 256 15.38 -5.60 6.03
C ASP A 256 14.20 -6.55 6.25
N VAL A 257 13.76 -7.21 5.18
CA VAL A 257 12.78 -8.29 5.19
C VAL A 257 13.50 -9.63 5.07
N CYS A 258 13.76 -10.26 6.21
CA CYS A 258 14.40 -11.58 6.30
C CYS A 258 14.18 -12.20 7.68
N GLN A 259 14.48 -13.50 7.81
CA GLN A 259 14.29 -14.27 9.04
C GLN A 259 14.92 -13.59 10.27
N ASN A 260 16.17 -13.19 10.18
CA ASN A 260 16.93 -12.63 11.31
C ASN A 260 16.62 -11.13 11.59
N ARG A 261 15.88 -10.43 10.71
CA ARG A 261 15.47 -9.03 10.92
C ARG A 261 13.97 -8.91 11.09
N ASN A 262 13.23 -8.58 10.03
CA ASN A 262 11.78 -8.47 10.06
C ASN A 262 11.19 -9.46 9.07
N PRO A 263 10.77 -10.66 9.52
CA PRO A 263 10.12 -11.60 8.62
C PRO A 263 8.85 -11.00 8.01
N TYR A 264 8.54 -11.43 6.78
CA TYR A 264 7.30 -11.15 6.06
C TYR A 264 7.12 -9.71 5.54
N ALA A 265 7.39 -8.69 6.37
CA ALA A 265 7.25 -7.28 6.01
C ALA A 265 8.25 -6.40 6.77
N SER A 266 8.63 -5.26 6.18
CA SER A 266 9.46 -4.27 6.87
C SER A 266 8.70 -3.61 8.03
N LYS A 267 9.44 -3.11 9.04
CA LYS A 267 8.85 -2.31 10.13
C LYS A 267 8.05 -1.11 9.60
N GLN A 268 8.49 -0.51 8.50
CA GLN A 268 7.84 0.63 7.87
C GLN A 268 6.47 0.24 7.29
N ALA A 269 6.38 -0.89 6.58
CA ALA A 269 5.12 -1.40 6.05
C ALA A 269 4.13 -1.76 7.18
N ILE A 270 4.62 -2.38 8.25
CA ILE A 270 3.80 -2.71 9.43
C ILE A 270 3.19 -1.44 10.04
N ARG A 271 4.04 -0.43 10.33
CA ARG A 271 3.58 0.86 10.90
C ARG A 271 2.62 1.58 9.97
N ALA A 272 2.87 1.60 8.67
CA ALA A 272 1.99 2.24 7.70
C ALA A 272 0.59 1.61 7.68
N VAL A 273 0.50 0.28 7.76
CA VAL A 273 -0.78 -0.44 7.80
C VAL A 273 -1.48 -0.25 9.15
N GLN A 274 -0.75 -0.22 10.26
CA GLN A 274 -1.31 0.10 11.58
C GLN A 274 -1.88 1.52 11.62
N ALA A 275 -1.14 2.52 11.14
CA ALA A 275 -1.62 3.90 11.07
C ALA A 275 -2.87 4.04 10.18
N GLN A 276 -2.90 3.35 9.04
CA GLN A 276 -4.08 3.33 8.18
C GLN A 276 -5.30 2.70 8.86
N ARG A 277 -5.11 1.61 9.62
CA ARG A 277 -6.19 0.97 10.37
C ARG A 277 -6.73 1.86 11.49
N LEU A 278 -5.83 2.53 12.21
CA LEU A 278 -6.21 3.48 13.26
C LEU A 278 -7.01 4.65 12.67
N SER A 279 -6.53 5.25 11.58
CA SER A 279 -7.25 6.34 10.90
C SER A 279 -8.62 5.89 10.38
N ASN A 280 -8.72 4.67 9.82
CA ASN A 280 -10.00 4.11 9.41
C ASN A 280 -10.95 3.89 10.60
N MET A 281 -10.43 3.43 11.73
CA MET A 281 -11.21 3.21 12.95
C MET A 281 -11.77 4.53 13.49
N GLN A 282 -10.94 5.56 13.60
CA GLN A 282 -11.35 6.91 14.01
C GLN A 282 -12.42 7.48 13.06
N TYR A 283 -12.26 7.26 11.75
CA TYR A 283 -13.28 7.64 10.77
C TYR A 283 -14.60 6.92 11.04
N LEU A 284 -14.60 5.60 11.25
CA LEU A 284 -15.82 4.84 11.51
C LEU A 284 -16.51 5.28 12.81
N GLN A 285 -15.74 5.55 13.88
CA GLN A 285 -16.25 6.00 15.17
C GLN A 285 -16.94 7.37 15.10
N GLY A 286 -16.52 8.24 14.17
CA GLY A 286 -17.10 9.57 13.96
C GLY A 286 -18.29 9.61 13.00
N MET A 287 -18.76 8.47 12.50
CA MET A 287 -19.81 8.38 11.49
C MET A 287 -20.98 7.52 11.95
N ASP A 288 -22.17 7.87 11.47
CA ASP A 288 -23.38 7.06 11.54
C ASP A 288 -23.77 6.58 10.15
N ILE A 289 -24.53 5.49 10.11
CA ILE A 289 -25.28 5.07 8.94
C ILE A 289 -26.74 5.50 9.11
N GLN A 290 -27.23 6.28 8.15
CA GLN A 290 -28.59 6.81 8.14
C GLN A 290 -29.42 6.12 7.06
N ASP A 291 -30.61 5.64 7.42
CA ASP A 291 -31.63 5.22 6.47
C ASP A 291 -32.21 6.46 5.76
N VAL A 292 -32.14 6.47 4.43
CA VAL A 292 -32.52 7.63 3.61
C VAL A 292 -34.04 7.89 3.66
N GLU A 293 -34.84 6.84 3.86
CA GLU A 293 -36.30 6.95 3.86
C GLU A 293 -36.84 7.29 5.25
N THR A 294 -36.39 6.58 6.28
CA THR A 294 -36.89 6.77 7.66
C THR A 294 -36.15 7.85 8.42
N GLY A 295 -34.93 8.21 7.98
CA GLY A 295 -34.05 9.13 8.69
C GLY A 295 -33.36 8.53 9.92
N GLU A 296 -33.67 7.28 10.29
CA GLU A 296 -33.09 6.55 11.42
C GLU A 296 -31.57 6.47 11.30
N ARG A 297 -30.86 6.75 12.40
CA ARG A 297 -29.40 6.68 12.47
C ARG A 297 -28.96 5.52 13.34
N PHE A 298 -27.94 4.82 12.87
CA PHE A 298 -27.27 3.78 13.62
C PHE A 298 -25.78 4.06 13.64
N ASP A 299 -25.12 3.71 14.73
CA ASP A 299 -23.67 3.80 14.82
C ASP A 299 -23.00 2.96 13.72
N LEU A 300 -22.16 3.59 12.88
CA LEU A 300 -21.52 2.88 11.77
C LEU A 300 -20.48 1.88 12.28
N PHE A 301 -19.79 2.21 13.37
CA PHE A 301 -18.75 1.38 13.94
C PHE A 301 -19.31 0.02 14.42
N ASP A 302 -20.40 0.03 15.18
CA ASP A 302 -21.12 -1.15 15.66
C ASP A 302 -21.57 -2.04 14.50
N LYS A 303 -22.15 -1.45 13.43
CA LYS A 303 -22.56 -2.22 12.24
C LYS A 303 -21.37 -2.86 11.53
N VAL A 304 -20.23 -2.17 11.47
CA VAL A 304 -19.00 -2.73 10.90
C VAL A 304 -18.43 -3.85 11.79
N MET A 305 -18.43 -3.68 13.11
CA MET A 305 -17.93 -4.65 14.07
C MET A 305 -18.80 -5.90 14.19
N ALA A 306 -20.10 -5.79 13.90
CA ALA A 306 -21.03 -6.92 13.75
C ALA A 306 -20.91 -7.65 12.39
N SER A 307 -20.03 -7.19 11.48
CA SER A 307 -19.87 -7.75 10.13
C SER A 307 -18.59 -8.59 9.98
N VAL A 308 -18.44 -9.23 8.82
CA VAL A 308 -17.22 -9.96 8.40
C VAL A 308 -15.97 -9.06 8.26
N SER A 309 -16.12 -7.75 8.47
CA SER A 309 -15.00 -6.82 8.60
C SER A 309 -14.27 -7.00 9.94
N ASN A 310 -14.98 -7.50 10.97
CA ASN A 310 -14.38 -7.95 12.21
C ASN A 310 -13.56 -9.24 11.95
N PRO A 311 -12.25 -9.25 12.25
CA PRO A 311 -11.39 -10.42 12.08
C PRO A 311 -11.92 -11.70 12.76
N GLU A 312 -12.55 -11.56 13.93
CA GLU A 312 -13.09 -12.68 14.69
C GLU A 312 -14.27 -13.34 13.96
N ILE A 313 -15.27 -12.54 13.55
CA ILE A 313 -16.43 -13.02 12.78
C ILE A 313 -15.95 -13.66 11.47
N ARG A 314 -14.96 -13.04 10.82
CA ARG A 314 -14.35 -13.57 9.59
C ARG A 314 -13.67 -14.91 9.83
N ARG A 315 -12.95 -15.09 10.94
CA ARG A 315 -12.32 -16.35 11.34
C ARG A 315 -13.40 -17.42 11.56
N MET A 316 -14.46 -17.12 12.30
CA MET A 316 -15.58 -18.04 12.54
C MET A 316 -16.27 -18.45 11.23
N GLU A 317 -16.55 -17.50 10.32
CA GLU A 317 -17.15 -17.79 9.00
C GLU A 317 -16.26 -18.74 8.19
N LEU A 318 -14.94 -18.53 8.18
CA LEU A 318 -13.99 -19.38 7.45
C LEU A 318 -13.91 -20.79 8.05
N MET A 319 -13.91 -20.92 9.38
CA MET A 319 -13.90 -22.22 10.05
C MET A 319 -15.18 -23.01 9.76
N ALA A 320 -16.35 -22.38 9.87
CA ALA A 320 -17.63 -23.00 9.54
C ALA A 320 -17.69 -23.47 8.08
N GLN A 321 -17.17 -22.67 7.15
CA GLN A 321 -17.07 -23.02 5.74
C GLN A 321 -16.18 -24.25 5.53
N MET A 322 -15.02 -24.31 6.18
CA MET A 322 -14.09 -25.44 6.04
C MET A 322 -14.64 -26.72 6.63
N ALA A 323 -15.30 -26.64 7.79
CA ALA A 323 -15.99 -27.78 8.39
C ALA A 323 -17.10 -28.31 7.46
N GLY A 324 -17.86 -27.40 6.82
CA GLY A 324 -18.85 -27.77 5.81
C GLY A 324 -18.23 -28.47 4.60
N ILE A 325 -17.13 -27.94 4.04
CA ILE A 325 -16.44 -28.52 2.88
C ILE A 325 -15.88 -29.92 3.22
N GLU A 326 -15.35 -30.10 4.43
CA GLU A 326 -14.87 -31.40 4.89
C GLU A 326 -16.01 -32.43 4.99
N ARG A 327 -17.16 -32.03 5.54
CA ARG A 327 -18.38 -32.88 5.55
C ARG A 327 -18.79 -33.24 4.12
N VAL A 328 -18.73 -32.29 3.17
CA VAL A 328 -19.06 -32.55 1.75
C VAL A 328 -18.14 -33.60 1.16
N ALA A 329 -16.84 -33.52 1.45
CA ALA A 329 -15.88 -34.52 0.99
C ALA A 329 -16.13 -35.90 1.58
N LYS A 330 -16.42 -35.95 2.89
CA LYS A 330 -16.74 -37.21 3.57
C LYS A 330 -17.97 -37.90 2.96
N GLU A 331 -19.04 -37.13 2.72
CA GLU A 331 -20.28 -37.65 2.13
C GLU A 331 -20.07 -38.19 0.71
N ARG A 332 -19.21 -37.53 -0.07
CA ARG A 332 -18.88 -37.94 -1.44
C ARG A 332 -17.84 -39.08 -1.52
N GLY A 333 -17.20 -39.42 -0.40
CA GLY A 333 -16.03 -40.32 -0.40
C GLY A 333 -14.77 -39.71 -1.03
N ASP A 334 -14.75 -38.39 -1.22
CA ASP A 334 -13.61 -37.65 -1.75
C ASP A 334 -12.49 -37.58 -0.71
N ILE A 335 -11.24 -37.58 -1.17
CA ILE A 335 -10.07 -37.57 -0.31
C ILE A 335 -9.36 -36.22 -0.30
N GLY A 336 -8.93 -35.80 0.89
CA GLY A 336 -8.22 -34.56 1.11
C GLY A 336 -6.71 -34.67 0.89
N MET A 337 -6.15 -33.63 0.28
CA MET A 337 -4.71 -33.42 0.11
C MET A 337 -4.33 -32.02 0.59
N PHE A 338 -3.23 -31.94 1.33
CA PHE A 338 -2.61 -30.68 1.70
C PHE A 338 -1.39 -30.43 0.82
N ILE A 339 -1.49 -29.42 -0.03
CA ILE A 339 -0.50 -29.11 -1.06
C ILE A 339 0.22 -27.82 -0.71
N THR A 340 1.54 -27.84 -0.78
CA THR A 340 2.39 -26.65 -0.71
C THR A 340 3.02 -26.42 -2.08
N MET A 341 2.85 -25.22 -2.64
CA MET A 341 3.45 -24.81 -3.91
C MET A 341 4.25 -23.52 -3.72
N THR A 342 5.53 -23.56 -4.08
CA THR A 342 6.48 -22.45 -3.84
C THR A 342 7.00 -21.84 -5.15
N CYS A 343 7.75 -20.75 -5.04
CA CYS A 343 8.37 -20.09 -6.18
C CYS A 343 9.80 -20.62 -6.44
N PRO A 344 10.33 -20.50 -7.67
CA PRO A 344 11.75 -20.73 -7.95
C PRO A 344 12.69 -19.84 -7.13
N SER A 345 13.94 -20.27 -6.97
CA SER A 345 14.94 -19.53 -6.18
C SER A 345 15.15 -18.08 -6.64
N LYS A 346 15.01 -17.77 -7.93
CA LYS A 346 15.13 -16.38 -8.45
C LYS A 346 14.08 -15.40 -7.89
N TYR A 347 12.99 -15.92 -7.32
CA TYR A 347 11.97 -15.11 -6.63
C TYR A 347 12.29 -14.84 -5.15
N HIS A 348 13.34 -15.46 -4.61
CA HIS A 348 13.71 -15.35 -3.20
C HIS A 348 14.87 -14.37 -3.01
N PRO A 349 14.66 -13.20 -2.38
CA PRO A 349 15.69 -12.21 -2.10
C PRO A 349 16.84 -12.73 -1.24
N THR A 350 16.56 -13.69 -0.37
CA THR A 350 17.53 -14.28 0.56
C THR A 350 17.45 -15.79 0.54
N LYS A 351 18.53 -16.44 0.97
CA LYS A 351 18.59 -17.88 1.22
C LYS A 351 19.07 -18.12 2.65
N LEU A 352 18.65 -19.22 3.25
CA LEU A 352 19.08 -19.59 4.59
C LEU A 352 20.37 -20.41 4.53
N ARG A 353 21.33 -20.08 5.40
CA ARG A 353 22.58 -20.84 5.57
C ARG A 353 22.75 -21.17 7.05
N LYS A 354 23.07 -22.42 7.36
CA LYS A 354 23.48 -22.82 8.71
C LYS A 354 24.90 -22.32 8.99
N ARG A 355 25.09 -21.61 10.11
CA ARG A 355 26.39 -21.19 10.63
C ARG A 355 26.46 -21.62 12.09
N LYS A 356 27.25 -22.66 12.38
CA LYS A 356 27.28 -23.31 13.72
C LYS A 356 25.87 -23.75 14.13
N LYS A 357 25.37 -23.31 15.30
CA LYS A 357 24.03 -23.61 15.82
C LYS A 357 22.93 -22.70 15.24
N ASP A 358 23.31 -21.59 14.60
CA ASP A 358 22.35 -20.58 14.12
C ASP A 358 22.04 -20.72 12.63
N VAL A 359 20.82 -20.32 12.25
CA VAL A 359 20.41 -20.18 10.85
C VAL A 359 20.41 -18.69 10.51
N ILE A 360 21.19 -18.31 9.49
CA ILE A 360 21.31 -16.92 9.05
C ILE A 360 20.81 -16.76 7.62
N ALA A 361 20.06 -15.70 7.37
CA ALA A 361 19.69 -15.25 6.05
C ALA A 361 20.91 -14.59 5.38
N VAL A 362 21.20 -15.03 4.15
CA VAL A 362 22.24 -14.45 3.29
C VAL A 362 21.65 -14.08 1.93
N LEU A 363 22.31 -13.16 1.23
CA LEU A 363 21.86 -12.70 -0.07
C LEU A 363 21.81 -13.85 -1.10
N ASN A 364 20.75 -13.85 -1.91
CA ASN A 364 20.62 -14.79 -3.01
C ASN A 364 21.08 -14.16 -4.33
N SER A 365 22.16 -14.68 -4.92
CA SER A 365 22.69 -14.22 -6.20
C SER A 365 21.72 -14.42 -7.37
N LYS A 366 20.88 -15.47 -7.33
CA LYS A 366 19.88 -15.75 -8.38
C LYS A 366 18.76 -14.68 -8.46
N TRP A 367 18.52 -13.94 -7.38
CA TRP A 367 17.50 -12.89 -7.35
C TRP A 367 18.03 -11.52 -7.81
N LYS A 368 19.35 -11.30 -7.70
CA LYS A 368 20.00 -9.98 -7.86
C LYS A 368 19.58 -9.22 -9.13
N ASN A 369 19.52 -9.92 -10.27
CA ASN A 369 19.27 -9.29 -11.57
C ASN A 369 17.78 -9.16 -11.91
N GLU A 370 16.94 -10.04 -11.36
CA GLU A 370 15.50 -10.07 -11.64
C GLU A 370 14.73 -9.13 -10.71
N ALA A 371 15.18 -9.06 -9.46
CA ALA A 371 14.58 -8.28 -8.38
C ALA A 371 13.05 -8.47 -8.26
N TYR A 372 12.60 -9.74 -8.37
CA TYR A 372 11.19 -10.07 -8.29
C TYR A 372 10.58 -9.65 -6.95
N THR A 373 9.41 -9.03 -7.03
CA THR A 373 8.63 -8.62 -5.87
C THR A 373 7.67 -9.74 -5.43
N PRO A 374 7.13 -9.68 -4.20
CA PRO A 374 6.07 -10.60 -3.78
C PRO A 374 4.86 -10.63 -4.72
N LYS A 375 4.55 -9.51 -5.37
CA LYS A 375 3.49 -9.43 -6.37
C LYS A 375 3.81 -10.25 -7.64
N ASP A 376 5.07 -10.32 -8.03
CA ASP A 376 5.53 -11.14 -9.16
C ASP A 376 5.49 -12.63 -8.83
N GLY A 377 5.94 -13.00 -7.63
CA GLY A 377 5.80 -14.38 -7.14
C GLY A 377 4.34 -14.82 -7.11
N GLN A 378 3.42 -13.95 -6.66
CA GLN A 378 1.99 -14.25 -6.69
C GLN A 378 1.45 -14.40 -8.11
N GLN A 379 1.89 -13.56 -9.06
CA GLN A 379 1.50 -13.69 -10.46
C GLN A 379 2.03 -14.98 -11.09
N TYR A 380 3.25 -15.38 -10.74
CA TYR A 380 3.84 -16.66 -11.14
C TYR A 380 2.95 -17.84 -10.66
N LEU A 381 2.62 -17.89 -9.37
CA LEU A 381 1.79 -18.98 -8.83
C LEU A 381 0.38 -18.98 -9.43
N VAL A 382 -0.22 -17.81 -9.68
CA VAL A 382 -1.50 -17.69 -10.42
C VAL A 382 -1.39 -18.27 -11.83
N LYS A 383 -0.29 -18.01 -12.53
CA LYS A 383 -0.05 -18.54 -13.88
C LYS A 383 0.12 -20.06 -13.87
N VAL A 384 0.86 -20.60 -12.90
CA VAL A 384 1.01 -22.06 -12.71
C VAL A 384 -0.35 -22.69 -12.44
N TRP A 385 -1.13 -22.13 -11.51
CA TRP A 385 -2.48 -22.63 -11.20
C TRP A 385 -3.45 -22.53 -12.37
N SER A 386 -3.36 -21.47 -13.18
CA SER A 386 -4.17 -21.38 -14.40
C SER A 386 -3.87 -22.52 -15.36
N ARG A 387 -2.59 -22.91 -15.51
CA ARG A 387 -2.17 -24.03 -16.37
C ARG A 387 -2.60 -25.38 -15.79
N ILE A 388 -2.54 -25.54 -14.46
CA ILE A 388 -3.05 -26.73 -13.76
C ILE A 388 -4.55 -26.87 -14.00
N ARG A 389 -5.34 -25.81 -13.81
CA ARG A 389 -6.79 -25.85 -14.04
C ARG A 389 -7.16 -26.16 -15.49
N SER A 390 -6.42 -25.63 -16.46
CA SER A 390 -6.60 -26.02 -17.86
C SER A 390 -6.36 -27.52 -18.06
N ALA A 391 -5.24 -28.04 -17.56
CA ALA A 391 -4.93 -29.47 -17.66
C ALA A 391 -5.96 -30.35 -16.93
N PHE A 392 -6.47 -29.93 -15.78
CA PHE A 392 -7.56 -30.64 -15.10
C PHE A 392 -8.83 -30.70 -15.94
N ASN A 393 -9.23 -29.59 -16.56
CA ASN A 393 -10.38 -29.60 -17.46
C ASN A 393 -10.15 -30.53 -18.66
N ASP A 394 -8.96 -30.51 -19.26
CA ASP A 394 -8.61 -31.36 -20.41
C ASP A 394 -8.64 -32.87 -20.06
N ASN A 395 -8.39 -33.21 -18.79
CA ASN A 395 -8.39 -34.59 -18.28
C ASN A 395 -9.65 -34.94 -17.47
N ASN A 396 -10.69 -34.09 -17.50
CA ASN A 396 -11.93 -34.25 -16.73
C ASN A 396 -11.74 -34.47 -15.21
N ILE A 397 -10.71 -33.85 -14.62
CA ILE A 397 -10.40 -33.94 -13.20
C ILE A 397 -11.14 -32.81 -12.47
N ASN A 398 -12.06 -33.19 -11.58
CA ASN A 398 -12.81 -32.25 -10.75
C ASN A 398 -12.19 -32.16 -9.35
N VAL A 399 -11.74 -30.97 -8.99
CA VAL A 399 -11.18 -30.65 -7.68
C VAL A 399 -11.87 -29.45 -7.07
N TYR A 400 -11.99 -29.42 -5.75
CA TYR A 400 -12.53 -28.27 -5.01
C TYR A 400 -11.81 -28.10 -3.67
N GLY A 401 -11.95 -26.91 -3.07
CA GLY A 401 -11.37 -26.62 -1.77
C GLY A 401 -10.95 -25.17 -1.59
N VAL A 402 -9.89 -24.97 -0.82
CA VAL A 402 -9.39 -23.66 -0.40
C VAL A 402 -7.90 -23.52 -0.64
N ARG A 403 -7.50 -22.33 -1.09
CA ARG A 403 -6.11 -21.90 -1.15
C ARG A 403 -5.88 -20.75 -0.18
N VAL A 404 -4.78 -20.84 0.56
CA VAL A 404 -4.18 -19.78 1.37
C VAL A 404 -2.87 -19.33 0.73
N VAL A 405 -2.60 -18.03 0.72
CA VAL A 405 -1.32 -17.45 0.31
C VAL A 405 -0.62 -16.91 1.54
N GLU A 406 0.61 -17.34 1.77
CA GLU A 406 1.46 -16.89 2.87
C GLU A 406 2.80 -16.36 2.38
N PRO A 407 3.39 -15.39 3.07
CA PRO A 407 4.78 -14.99 2.82
C PRO A 407 5.75 -15.98 3.47
N HIS A 408 6.85 -16.28 2.79
CA HIS A 408 8.06 -16.80 3.44
C HIS A 408 8.77 -15.70 4.23
N HIS A 409 9.78 -16.07 5.03
CA HIS A 409 10.55 -15.13 5.86
C HIS A 409 11.13 -13.91 5.11
N ASP A 410 11.30 -13.99 3.80
CA ASP A 410 11.81 -12.94 2.90
C ASP A 410 10.72 -12.19 2.13
N GLY A 411 9.45 -12.48 2.42
CA GLY A 411 8.27 -11.89 1.79
C GLY A 411 7.83 -12.60 0.50
N THR A 412 8.55 -13.61 0.01
CA THR A 412 8.17 -14.33 -1.22
C THR A 412 6.94 -15.20 -0.97
N PRO A 413 5.88 -15.12 -1.78
CA PRO A 413 4.66 -15.88 -1.54
C PRO A 413 4.86 -17.37 -1.81
N HIS A 414 4.16 -18.19 -1.02
CA HIS A 414 3.86 -19.58 -1.31
C HIS A 414 2.39 -19.86 -1.07
N TRP A 415 1.90 -20.95 -1.66
CA TRP A 415 0.52 -21.36 -1.54
C TRP A 415 0.40 -22.63 -0.73
N HIS A 416 -0.53 -22.61 0.23
CA HIS A 416 -1.06 -23.81 0.85
C HIS A 416 -2.46 -24.06 0.31
N MET A 417 -2.74 -25.28 -0.13
CA MET A 417 -4.02 -25.67 -0.70
C MET A 417 -4.55 -26.88 0.03
N LEU A 418 -5.76 -26.73 0.57
CA LEU A 418 -6.60 -27.86 0.92
C LEU A 418 -7.41 -28.21 -0.32
N LEU A 419 -7.16 -29.39 -0.88
CA LEU A 419 -7.77 -29.86 -2.13
C LEU A 419 -8.44 -31.21 -1.92
N PHE A 420 -9.68 -31.33 -2.36
CA PHE A 420 -10.46 -32.56 -2.37
C PHE A 420 -10.67 -33.06 -3.80
N VAL A 421 -10.57 -34.37 -3.97
CA VAL A 421 -10.68 -35.06 -5.26
C VAL A 421 -11.17 -36.49 -5.04
N ASP A 422 -11.80 -37.06 -6.06
CA ASP A 422 -12.14 -38.48 -6.09
C ASP A 422 -10.88 -39.36 -5.92
N LYS A 423 -11.03 -40.45 -5.18
CA LYS A 423 -9.92 -41.34 -4.80
C LYS A 423 -9.21 -41.97 -6.00
N ALA A 424 -9.95 -42.31 -7.06
CA ALA A 424 -9.40 -42.99 -8.22
C ALA A 424 -8.46 -42.09 -9.04
N ILE A 425 -8.80 -40.81 -9.18
CA ILE A 425 -8.05 -39.86 -10.03
C ILE A 425 -7.00 -39.03 -9.25
N ARG A 426 -6.79 -39.34 -7.96
CA ARG A 426 -5.84 -38.61 -7.11
C ARG A 426 -4.43 -38.59 -7.69
N ALA A 427 -3.92 -39.75 -8.12
CA ALA A 427 -2.55 -39.87 -8.62
C ALA A 427 -2.32 -38.96 -9.83
N ASP A 428 -3.25 -38.98 -10.78
CA ASP A 428 -3.23 -38.14 -11.97
C ASP A 428 -3.27 -36.64 -11.62
N ALA A 429 -4.10 -36.28 -10.63
CA ALA A 429 -4.17 -34.90 -10.15
C ALA A 429 -2.82 -34.43 -9.59
N ILE A 430 -2.19 -35.25 -8.74
CA ILE A 430 -0.85 -34.97 -8.16
C ILE A 430 0.20 -34.84 -9.27
N ASP A 431 0.22 -35.76 -10.23
CA ASP A 431 1.23 -35.78 -11.29
C ASP A 431 1.10 -34.60 -12.24
N ILE A 432 -0.12 -34.22 -12.61
CA ILE A 432 -0.37 -32.99 -13.37
C ILE A 432 0.12 -31.77 -12.60
N MET A 433 -0.22 -31.65 -11.31
CA MET A 433 0.21 -30.49 -10.51
C MET A 433 1.73 -30.42 -10.38
N ARG A 434 2.39 -31.54 -10.04
CA ARG A 434 3.85 -31.64 -9.92
C ARG A 434 4.53 -31.27 -11.23
N LYS A 435 4.07 -31.84 -12.36
CA LYS A 435 4.60 -31.55 -13.71
C LYS A 435 4.48 -30.08 -14.08
N ARG A 436 3.36 -29.42 -13.74
CA ARG A 436 3.18 -27.98 -14.04
C ARG A 436 3.98 -27.08 -13.10
N ALA A 437 4.13 -27.46 -11.83
CA ALA A 437 4.89 -26.70 -10.83
C ALA A 437 6.42 -26.74 -11.08
N LEU A 438 6.93 -27.87 -11.59
CA LEU A 438 8.34 -28.05 -11.95
C LEU A 438 8.69 -27.59 -13.37
N LYS A 439 7.72 -27.07 -14.14
CA LYS A 439 7.98 -26.67 -15.54
C LYS A 439 9.01 -25.53 -15.68
N GLU A 440 9.08 -24.64 -14.71
CA GLU A 440 10.01 -23.51 -14.70
C GLU A 440 11.08 -23.75 -13.64
N ASP A 441 12.35 -23.73 -14.03
CA ASP A 441 13.49 -23.98 -13.14
C ASP A 441 13.31 -25.26 -12.31
N GLY A 442 12.88 -26.36 -12.94
CA GLY A 442 12.60 -27.63 -12.28
C GLY A 442 13.85 -28.39 -11.80
N ASP A 443 14.97 -28.15 -12.48
CA ASP A 443 16.24 -28.84 -12.23
C ASP A 443 17.10 -28.13 -11.18
N GLU A 444 16.62 -27.04 -10.56
CA GLU A 444 17.40 -26.38 -9.51
C GLU A 444 17.47 -27.23 -8.23
N ALA A 445 18.59 -27.09 -7.50
CA ALA A 445 18.81 -27.83 -6.27
C ALA A 445 17.63 -27.68 -5.28
N GLY A 446 17.00 -28.80 -4.96
CA GLY A 446 15.86 -28.87 -4.04
C GLY A 446 14.48 -28.63 -4.68
N ALA A 447 14.37 -28.28 -5.97
CA ALA A 447 13.07 -28.02 -6.60
C ALA A 447 12.14 -29.24 -6.57
N HIS A 448 12.63 -30.43 -6.92
CA HIS A 448 11.84 -31.67 -6.83
C HIS A 448 11.30 -31.96 -5.42
N LYS A 449 11.95 -31.45 -4.37
CA LYS A 449 11.53 -31.62 -2.98
C LYS A 449 10.60 -30.52 -2.49
N TYR A 450 10.88 -29.26 -2.82
CA TYR A 450 10.22 -28.11 -2.20
C TYR A 450 9.28 -27.32 -3.12
N ARG A 451 9.35 -27.52 -4.44
CA ARG A 451 8.50 -26.76 -5.38
C ARG A 451 7.03 -27.16 -5.29
N PHE A 452 6.81 -28.44 -5.07
CA PHE A 452 5.50 -29.05 -4.92
C PHE A 452 5.58 -30.18 -3.89
N GLU A 453 4.98 -29.96 -2.74
CA GLU A 453 4.81 -30.98 -1.70
C GLU A 453 3.33 -31.30 -1.58
N CYS A 454 2.98 -32.59 -1.49
CA CYS A 454 1.60 -33.04 -1.31
C CYS A 454 1.55 -34.04 -0.15
N LYS A 455 0.85 -33.69 0.92
CA LYS A 455 0.61 -34.54 2.09
C LYS A 455 -0.80 -35.10 2.04
N HIS A 456 -0.91 -36.41 2.23
CA HIS A 456 -2.19 -37.10 2.31
C HIS A 456 -2.82 -36.87 3.68
N MET A 457 -4.11 -36.54 3.69
CA MET A 457 -4.83 -36.26 4.92
C MET A 457 -5.46 -37.55 5.46
N ASN A 458 -4.64 -38.35 6.15
CA ASN A 458 -5.07 -39.65 6.70
C ASN A 458 -5.55 -39.56 8.16
N ARG A 459 -5.20 -38.47 8.89
CA ARG A 459 -5.53 -38.24 10.32
C ARG A 459 -5.66 -36.74 10.62
N GLY A 460 -6.55 -36.35 11.55
CA GLY A 460 -6.62 -35.00 12.12
C GLY A 460 -7.59 -34.01 11.48
N GLY A 461 -8.40 -34.44 10.50
CA GLY A 461 -9.40 -33.61 9.82
C GLY A 461 -8.81 -32.50 8.94
N ALA A 462 -9.54 -32.12 7.91
CA ALA A 462 -9.14 -31.08 6.97
C ALA A 462 -9.07 -29.69 7.62
N VAL A 463 -9.99 -29.42 8.56
CA VAL A 463 -10.07 -28.18 9.34
C VAL A 463 -8.80 -27.94 10.16
N GLY A 464 -8.24 -28.96 10.82
CA GLY A 464 -7.08 -28.80 11.70
C GLY A 464 -5.83 -28.29 10.97
N TYR A 465 -5.58 -28.80 9.76
CA TYR A 465 -4.41 -28.40 8.97
C TYR A 465 -4.45 -26.93 8.56
N ILE A 466 -5.63 -26.44 8.17
CA ILE A 466 -5.79 -25.07 7.63
C ILE A 466 -6.14 -24.05 8.72
N ALA A 467 -6.64 -24.49 9.88
CA ALA A 467 -6.95 -23.64 11.03
C ALA A 467 -5.74 -22.83 11.51
N LYS A 468 -4.56 -23.46 11.56
CA LYS A 468 -3.28 -22.81 11.84
C LYS A 468 -3.04 -21.62 10.91
N TYR A 469 -3.29 -21.82 9.62
CA TYR A 469 -3.11 -20.79 8.60
C TYR A 469 -4.17 -19.69 8.70
N ILE A 470 -5.40 -20.00 9.12
CA ILE A 470 -6.40 -18.96 9.39
C ILE A 470 -5.93 -18.06 10.52
N ALA A 471 -5.54 -18.63 11.66
CA ALA A 471 -5.10 -17.87 12.83
C ALA A 471 -3.88 -16.99 12.50
N LYS A 472 -2.86 -17.56 11.84
CA LYS A 472 -1.64 -16.83 11.42
C LYS A 472 -1.91 -15.65 10.47
N ASN A 473 -2.93 -15.73 9.63
CA ASN A 473 -3.15 -14.75 8.56
C ASN A 473 -4.20 -13.67 8.86
N ILE A 474 -4.98 -13.80 9.94
CA ILE A 474 -6.12 -12.92 10.22
C ILE A 474 -5.85 -12.03 11.44
N ASP A 475 -5.77 -12.62 12.63
CA ASP A 475 -5.76 -11.90 13.90
C ASP A 475 -4.75 -12.45 14.92
N GLY A 476 -4.11 -13.59 14.64
CA GLY A 476 -3.22 -14.25 15.60
C GLY A 476 -3.97 -14.85 16.79
N TYR A 477 -5.29 -15.06 16.67
CA TYR A 477 -6.14 -15.56 17.75
C TYR A 477 -5.67 -16.91 18.29
N ALA A 478 -5.64 -17.04 19.62
CA ALA A 478 -5.20 -18.23 20.36
C ALA A 478 -3.73 -18.65 20.11
N LEU A 479 -2.88 -17.73 19.66
CA LEU A 479 -1.44 -17.96 19.44
C LEU A 479 -0.56 -17.24 20.49
N ASP A 480 -1.13 -16.77 21.61
CA ASP A 480 -0.37 -16.10 22.66
C ASP A 480 0.63 -17.08 23.29
N GLY A 481 1.92 -16.74 23.25
CA GLY A 481 3.02 -17.59 23.75
C GLY A 481 3.50 -18.67 22.79
N GLU A 482 2.91 -18.81 21.60
CA GLU A 482 3.38 -19.74 20.56
C GLU A 482 4.44 -19.11 19.64
N ILE A 483 5.42 -19.93 19.26
CA ILE A 483 6.55 -19.53 18.43
C ILE A 483 6.38 -20.08 17.02
N ASP A 484 6.62 -19.24 16.02
CA ASP A 484 6.64 -19.64 14.62
C ASP A 484 7.88 -20.49 14.30
N HIS A 485 7.68 -21.72 13.83
CA HIS A 485 8.81 -22.63 13.52
C HIS A 485 9.71 -22.14 12.38
N GLU A 486 9.20 -21.32 11.46
CA GLU A 486 10.02 -20.79 10.36
C GLU A 486 10.91 -19.63 10.82
N THR A 487 10.41 -18.78 11.71
CA THR A 487 11.11 -17.53 12.08
C THR A 487 11.67 -17.50 13.50
N GLY A 488 11.18 -18.37 14.39
CA GLY A 488 11.53 -18.37 15.81
C GLY A 488 10.91 -17.22 16.60
N LYS A 489 9.90 -16.52 16.05
CA LYS A 489 9.26 -15.34 16.67
C LYS A 489 7.84 -15.62 17.15
N ASP A 490 7.36 -14.76 18.06
CA ASP A 490 6.00 -14.78 18.57
C ASP A 490 4.95 -14.66 17.44
N LEU A 491 3.99 -15.59 17.40
CA LEU A 491 3.03 -15.74 16.32
C LEU A 491 2.07 -14.55 16.16
N LYS A 492 1.73 -13.84 17.24
CA LYS A 492 0.86 -12.65 17.18
C LYS A 492 1.54 -11.49 16.49
N SER A 493 2.80 -11.23 16.82
CA SER A 493 3.61 -10.24 16.11
C SER A 493 3.77 -10.58 14.61
N MET A 494 3.82 -11.87 14.28
CA MET A 494 3.88 -12.36 12.90
C MET A 494 2.56 -12.14 12.14
N ALA A 495 1.40 -12.31 12.76
CA ALA A 495 0.11 -12.05 12.12
C ALA A 495 -0.02 -10.58 11.64
N ALA A 496 0.49 -9.62 12.43
CA ALA A 496 0.55 -8.22 12.02
C ALA A 496 1.46 -8.00 10.80
N ALA A 497 2.62 -8.66 10.76
CA ALA A 497 3.56 -8.59 9.64
C ALA A 497 2.98 -9.23 8.36
N VAL A 498 2.37 -10.40 8.49
CA VAL A 498 1.69 -11.11 7.39
C VAL A 498 0.55 -10.27 6.82
N THR A 499 -0.25 -9.62 7.68
CA THR A 499 -1.33 -8.77 7.18
C THR A 499 -0.82 -7.48 6.55
N ALA A 500 0.26 -6.91 7.09
CA ALA A 500 0.92 -5.76 6.49
C ALA A 500 1.49 -6.08 5.10
N TRP A 501 2.11 -7.25 4.96
CA TRP A 501 2.56 -7.79 3.68
C TRP A 501 1.40 -7.93 2.68
N ALA A 502 0.32 -8.60 3.08
CA ALA A 502 -0.84 -8.82 2.21
C ALA A 502 -1.48 -7.50 1.75
N SER A 503 -1.59 -6.51 2.65
CA SER A 503 -2.13 -5.17 2.35
C SER A 503 -1.21 -4.39 1.41
N THR A 504 0.09 -4.34 1.70
CA THR A 504 1.12 -3.63 0.93
C THR A 504 1.17 -4.12 -0.52
N TRP A 505 1.20 -5.44 -0.69
CA TRP A 505 1.30 -6.08 -2.00
C TRP A 505 -0.06 -6.29 -2.67
N ARG A 506 -1.16 -6.04 -1.95
CA ARG A 506 -2.56 -6.24 -2.38
C ARG A 506 -2.83 -7.69 -2.80
N ILE A 507 -2.40 -8.62 -1.96
CA ILE A 507 -2.49 -10.07 -2.20
C ILE A 507 -3.68 -10.64 -1.40
N PRO A 508 -4.73 -11.15 -2.06
CA PRO A 508 -5.81 -11.85 -1.36
C PRO A 508 -5.33 -13.21 -0.83
N GLN A 509 -5.35 -13.36 0.50
CA GLN A 509 -4.85 -14.56 1.17
C GLN A 509 -5.73 -15.79 0.94
N PHE A 510 -7.04 -15.70 1.17
CA PHE A 510 -7.96 -16.86 1.08
C PHE A 510 -8.76 -16.86 -0.22
N HIS A 511 -8.81 -18.02 -0.89
CA HIS A 511 -9.62 -18.22 -2.08
C HIS A 511 -10.25 -19.61 -2.13
N PHE A 512 -11.57 -19.65 -2.23
CA PHE A 512 -12.37 -20.87 -2.42
C PHE A 512 -12.55 -21.12 -3.91
N TYR A 513 -12.43 -22.35 -4.37
CA TYR A 513 -12.57 -22.71 -5.77
C TYR A 513 -13.48 -23.93 -5.95
N LYS A 514 -14.27 -23.91 -7.03
CA LYS A 514 -15.22 -24.99 -7.40
C LYS A 514 -16.23 -25.32 -6.30
N LEU A 515 -16.66 -24.29 -5.56
CA LEU A 515 -17.74 -24.34 -4.58
C LEU A 515 -18.80 -23.29 -4.94
N PRO A 516 -20.07 -23.49 -4.55
CA PRO A 516 -21.15 -22.51 -4.74
C PRO A 516 -20.82 -21.11 -4.22
N SER A 517 -21.44 -20.10 -4.83
CA SER A 517 -21.01 -18.71 -4.63
C SER A 517 -21.32 -18.16 -3.23
N LYS A 518 -20.31 -17.63 -2.54
CA LYS A 518 -20.50 -16.93 -1.26
C LYS A 518 -21.38 -15.69 -1.35
N GLY A 519 -21.56 -15.14 -2.56
CA GLY A 519 -22.51 -14.06 -2.81
C GLY A 519 -23.94 -14.50 -2.49
N ALA A 520 -24.38 -15.63 -3.06
CA ALA A 520 -25.71 -16.17 -2.80
C ALA A 520 -25.86 -16.57 -1.33
N TYR A 521 -24.85 -17.22 -0.74
CA TYR A 521 -24.82 -17.55 0.69
C TYR A 521 -25.08 -16.32 1.58
N ARG A 522 -24.40 -15.20 1.31
CA ARG A 522 -24.54 -13.97 2.10
C ARG A 522 -25.86 -13.24 1.84
N GLU A 523 -26.38 -13.26 0.61
CA GLU A 523 -27.68 -12.65 0.33
C GLU A 523 -28.84 -13.44 0.95
N CYS A 524 -28.77 -14.78 0.99
CA CYS A 524 -29.79 -15.60 1.68
C CYS A 524 -29.90 -15.27 3.17
N ARG A 525 -28.77 -14.93 3.81
CA ARG A 525 -28.69 -14.54 5.24
C ARG A 525 -29.19 -13.13 5.54
N ARG A 526 -29.53 -12.34 4.51
CA ARG A 526 -30.13 -11.01 4.71
C ARG A 526 -31.64 -11.06 4.84
N LEU A 527 -32.27 -12.16 4.42
CA LEU A 527 -33.69 -12.34 4.58
C LEU A 527 -34.05 -12.48 6.07
N PRO A 528 -35.24 -12.01 6.49
CA PRO A 528 -35.68 -12.17 7.86
C PRO A 528 -35.66 -13.64 8.30
N ARG A 529 -35.18 -13.89 9.51
CA ARG A 529 -35.13 -15.23 10.08
C ARG A 529 -36.53 -15.81 10.21
N GLY A 530 -36.68 -17.09 9.87
CA GLY A 530 -37.95 -17.81 9.97
C GLY A 530 -38.96 -17.55 8.84
N VAL A 531 -38.65 -16.68 7.87
CA VAL A 531 -39.50 -16.48 6.69
C VAL A 531 -39.11 -17.50 5.61
N SER A 532 -40.03 -18.39 5.29
CA SER A 532 -39.87 -19.37 4.21
C SER A 532 -40.00 -18.70 2.85
N ILE A 533 -39.13 -19.08 1.91
CA ILE A 533 -39.20 -18.69 0.50
C ILE A 533 -39.73 -19.82 -0.40
N ALA A 534 -40.22 -20.92 0.18
CA ALA A 534 -40.65 -22.11 -0.55
C ALA A 534 -41.79 -21.80 -1.54
N ASP A 535 -42.78 -21.00 -1.15
CA ASP A 535 -43.91 -20.64 -2.00
C ASP A 535 -43.47 -19.83 -3.25
N GLN A 536 -42.41 -19.04 -3.10
CA GLN A 536 -41.94 -18.12 -4.15
C GLN A 536 -40.87 -18.76 -5.06
N LEU A 537 -39.90 -19.46 -4.46
CA LEU A 537 -38.73 -19.99 -5.16
C LEU A 537 -38.66 -21.53 -5.18
N GLY A 538 -39.55 -22.22 -4.47
CA GLY A 538 -39.60 -23.69 -4.35
C GLY A 538 -38.80 -24.26 -3.18
N ASP A 539 -39.12 -25.49 -2.80
CA ASP A 539 -38.58 -26.14 -1.59
C ASP A 539 -37.05 -26.26 -1.59
N ILE A 540 -36.44 -26.57 -2.73
CA ILE A 540 -34.97 -26.68 -2.82
C ILE A 540 -34.31 -25.32 -2.58
N ALA A 541 -34.92 -24.23 -3.08
CA ALA A 541 -34.42 -22.89 -2.83
C ALA A 541 -34.56 -22.52 -1.35
N GLU A 542 -35.67 -22.88 -0.70
CA GLU A 542 -35.80 -22.71 0.75
C GLU A 542 -34.74 -23.49 1.53
N ARG A 543 -34.43 -24.74 1.15
CA ARG A 543 -33.33 -25.50 1.78
C ARG A 543 -31.99 -24.77 1.66
N VAL A 544 -31.67 -24.20 0.49
CA VAL A 544 -30.45 -23.39 0.30
C VAL A 544 -30.45 -22.17 1.25
N ARG A 545 -31.58 -21.45 1.35
CA ARG A 545 -31.69 -20.27 2.23
C ARG A 545 -31.60 -20.66 3.70
N ALA A 546 -32.34 -21.67 4.14
CA ALA A 546 -32.35 -22.18 5.50
C ALA A 546 -30.96 -22.66 5.94
N ALA A 547 -30.25 -23.39 5.09
CA ALA A 547 -28.87 -23.79 5.34
C ALA A 547 -27.94 -22.59 5.49
N ALA A 548 -28.10 -21.57 4.65
CA ALA A 548 -27.29 -20.35 4.73
C ALA A 548 -27.54 -19.57 6.03
N ASP A 549 -28.80 -19.40 6.42
CA ASP A 549 -29.23 -18.71 7.64
C ASP A 549 -28.77 -19.44 8.91
N GLY A 550 -28.94 -20.76 8.95
CA GLY A 550 -28.46 -21.63 10.04
C GLY A 550 -26.94 -21.78 10.10
N GLY A 551 -26.20 -21.29 9.10
CA GLY A 551 -24.74 -21.42 9.05
C GLY A 551 -24.24 -22.81 8.62
N ASP A 552 -25.12 -23.72 8.20
CA ASP A 552 -24.73 -25.04 7.71
C ASP A 552 -24.20 -24.94 6.26
N PHE A 553 -22.88 -24.79 6.15
CA PHE A 553 -22.23 -24.70 4.85
C PHE A 553 -22.22 -26.03 4.09
N PHE A 554 -22.32 -27.17 4.76
CA PHE A 554 -22.42 -28.47 4.10
C PHE A 554 -23.74 -28.56 3.33
N GLU A 555 -24.85 -28.32 4.02
CA GLU A 555 -26.19 -28.41 3.43
C GLU A 555 -26.37 -27.35 2.35
N TYR A 556 -25.82 -26.15 2.56
CA TYR A 556 -25.81 -25.10 1.53
C TYR A 556 -25.13 -25.56 0.23
N VAL A 557 -23.98 -26.24 0.32
CA VAL A 557 -23.27 -26.73 -0.86
C VAL A 557 -24.06 -27.83 -1.54
N MET A 558 -24.59 -28.79 -0.78
CA MET A 558 -25.35 -29.92 -1.32
C MET A 558 -26.66 -29.47 -1.98
N SER A 559 -27.42 -28.59 -1.33
CA SER A 559 -28.68 -28.03 -1.86
C SER A 559 -28.48 -27.10 -3.08
N GLN A 560 -27.26 -26.58 -3.30
CA GLN A 560 -26.88 -25.86 -4.52
C GLN A 560 -26.50 -26.79 -5.69
N GLY A 561 -26.57 -28.11 -5.50
CA GLY A 561 -26.18 -29.13 -6.47
C GLY A 561 -24.79 -29.74 -6.25
N GLY A 562 -24.12 -29.40 -5.14
CA GLY A 562 -22.83 -29.97 -4.74
C GLY A 562 -21.59 -29.19 -5.23
N PRO A 563 -20.38 -29.66 -4.89
CA PRO A 563 -19.14 -29.06 -5.37
C PRO A 563 -18.95 -29.28 -6.87
N CYS A 564 -18.08 -28.48 -7.51
CA CYS A 564 -17.72 -28.56 -8.92
C CYS A 564 -18.84 -28.32 -9.96
N ILE A 565 -20.07 -28.06 -9.52
CA ILE A 565 -21.20 -27.75 -10.42
C ILE A 565 -20.97 -26.46 -11.23
N ARG A 566 -21.55 -26.39 -12.44
CA ARG A 566 -21.47 -25.18 -13.26
C ARG A 566 -22.39 -24.11 -12.70
N ARG A 567 -22.01 -22.84 -12.83
CA ARG A 567 -22.80 -21.71 -12.31
C ARG A 567 -24.23 -21.63 -12.82
N LYS A 568 -24.49 -22.12 -14.03
CA LYS A 568 -25.82 -22.15 -14.65
C LYS A 568 -26.73 -23.27 -14.10
N GLU A 569 -26.12 -24.20 -13.38
CA GLU A 569 -26.75 -25.38 -12.77
C GLU A 569 -26.87 -25.21 -11.24
N GLU A 570 -26.39 -24.10 -10.66
CA GLU A 570 -26.63 -23.76 -9.24
C GLU A 570 -28.11 -23.41 -9.03
N THR A 571 -28.72 -23.87 -7.93
CA THR A 571 -30.13 -23.59 -7.58
C THR A 571 -30.41 -22.09 -7.40
N ILE A 572 -29.66 -21.43 -6.50
CA ILE A 572 -29.84 -20.01 -6.16
C ILE A 572 -28.69 -19.17 -6.67
N ARG A 573 -29.03 -18.05 -7.31
CA ARG A 573 -28.08 -17.04 -7.78
C ARG A 573 -28.44 -15.66 -7.26
N VAL A 574 -27.42 -14.79 -7.20
CA VAL A 574 -27.59 -13.39 -6.81
C VAL A 574 -28.22 -12.63 -7.97
N ALA A 575 -29.37 -12.01 -7.72
CA ALA A 575 -30.01 -11.08 -8.64
C ALA A 575 -29.25 -9.75 -8.66
N ARG A 576 -29.00 -9.23 -9.86
CA ARG A 576 -28.37 -7.93 -10.07
C ARG A 576 -29.19 -7.12 -11.04
N GLU A 577 -29.34 -5.84 -10.75
CA GLU A 577 -29.96 -4.87 -11.64
C GLU A 577 -28.94 -3.81 -12.03
N ILE A 578 -29.06 -3.31 -13.25
CA ILE A 578 -28.32 -2.13 -13.67
C ILE A 578 -29.00 -0.93 -13.00
N SER A 579 -28.25 -0.23 -12.18
CA SER A 579 -28.70 0.97 -11.48
C SER A 579 -27.98 2.20 -12.04
N ASP A 580 -27.92 3.27 -11.24
CA ASP A 580 -27.31 4.55 -11.58
C ASP A 580 -25.88 4.41 -12.13
N VAL A 581 -25.50 5.36 -12.95
CA VAL A 581 -24.13 5.49 -13.43
C VAL A 581 -23.21 5.93 -12.29
N ASN A 582 -21.99 5.38 -12.25
CA ASN A 582 -20.98 5.86 -11.32
C ASN A 582 -20.46 7.25 -11.70
N VAL A 583 -19.58 7.82 -10.87
CA VAL A 583 -18.92 9.13 -11.12
C VAL A 583 -18.12 9.20 -12.43
N TYR A 584 -17.90 8.08 -13.10
CA TYR A 584 -17.20 7.96 -14.37
C TYR A 584 -18.14 7.61 -15.55
N GLY A 585 -19.45 7.56 -15.33
CA GLY A 585 -20.45 7.29 -16.39
C GLY A 585 -20.63 5.80 -16.73
N GLU A 586 -20.19 4.87 -15.89
CA GLU A 586 -20.42 3.43 -16.12
C GLU A 586 -21.63 2.92 -15.33
N ASP A 587 -22.41 2.07 -15.98
CA ASP A 587 -23.52 1.34 -15.39
C ASP A 587 -23.06 0.49 -14.20
N LEU A 588 -23.66 0.73 -13.03
CA LEU A 588 -23.38 -0.06 -11.84
C LEU A 588 -24.34 -1.24 -11.75
N GLN A 589 -23.80 -2.46 -11.80
CA GLN A 589 -24.55 -3.65 -11.42
C GLN A 589 -24.66 -3.71 -9.89
N LYS A 590 -25.83 -3.33 -9.36
CA LYS A 590 -26.14 -3.45 -7.93
C LYS A 590 -26.75 -4.82 -7.66
N VAL A 591 -26.35 -5.41 -6.54
CA VAL A 591 -27.04 -6.61 -6.02
C VAL A 591 -28.37 -6.16 -5.45
N VAL A 592 -29.46 -6.82 -5.86
CA VAL A 592 -30.81 -6.48 -5.41
C VAL A 592 -31.46 -7.60 -4.60
N GLY A 593 -31.00 -8.84 -4.77
CA GLY A 593 -31.69 -9.98 -4.21
C GLY A 593 -31.14 -11.34 -4.62
N ILE A 594 -32.01 -12.34 -4.56
CA ILE A 594 -31.76 -13.71 -5.01
C ILE A 594 -32.89 -14.19 -5.94
N TYR A 595 -32.56 -15.14 -6.80
CA TYR A 595 -33.54 -15.82 -7.65
C TYR A 595 -33.19 -17.30 -7.81
N ASN A 596 -34.20 -18.09 -8.16
CA ASN A 596 -34.00 -19.49 -8.54
C ASN A 596 -33.58 -19.56 -10.01
N GLN A 597 -32.38 -20.08 -10.27
CA GLN A 597 -31.79 -20.15 -11.60
C GLN A 597 -32.31 -21.35 -12.41
N LEU A 598 -32.79 -22.40 -11.73
CA LEU A 598 -33.24 -23.65 -12.35
C LEU A 598 -34.73 -23.66 -12.67
N LYS A 599 -35.52 -22.81 -12.00
CA LYS A 599 -36.97 -22.69 -12.21
C LYS A 599 -37.29 -21.40 -12.94
N ALA A 600 -37.61 -21.51 -14.24
CA ALA A 600 -38.01 -20.36 -15.03
C ALA A 600 -39.34 -19.76 -14.51
N GLY A 601 -39.48 -18.43 -14.61
CA GLY A 601 -40.69 -17.72 -14.21
C GLY A 601 -40.83 -17.43 -12.70
N THR A 602 -39.88 -17.85 -11.85
CA THR A 602 -39.89 -17.47 -10.43
C THR A 602 -39.54 -16.00 -10.24
N PRO A 603 -40.16 -15.30 -9.26
CA PRO A 603 -39.84 -13.92 -8.96
C PRO A 603 -38.42 -13.75 -8.41
N VAL A 604 -37.91 -12.52 -8.46
CA VAL A 604 -36.71 -12.15 -7.71
C VAL A 604 -37.13 -11.77 -6.29
N ILE A 605 -36.54 -12.42 -5.29
CA ILE A 605 -36.71 -12.01 -3.89
C ILE A 605 -35.70 -10.91 -3.59
N LYS A 606 -36.20 -9.71 -3.30
CA LYS A 606 -35.38 -8.57 -2.91
C LYS A 606 -34.83 -8.77 -1.49
N THR A 607 -33.55 -8.43 -1.29
CA THR A 607 -32.86 -8.54 0.01
C THR A 607 -32.34 -7.19 0.51
N ARG A 608 -32.60 -6.12 -0.25
CA ARG A 608 -31.99 -4.79 -0.10
C ARG A 608 -33.01 -3.71 -0.43
N ASP A 609 -34.01 -3.60 0.43
CA ASP A 609 -35.12 -2.67 0.22
C ASP A 609 -34.78 -1.24 0.68
N ARG A 610 -33.87 -1.12 1.66
CA ARG A 610 -33.49 0.16 2.26
C ARG A 610 -32.24 0.74 1.60
N LYS A 611 -32.24 2.06 1.45
CA LYS A 611 -31.08 2.85 1.02
C LYS A 611 -30.45 3.51 2.24
N TYR A 612 -29.14 3.36 2.37
CA TYR A 612 -28.39 3.94 3.46
C TYR A 612 -27.33 4.93 2.96
N GLN A 613 -27.11 5.98 3.73
CA GLN A 613 -26.02 6.94 3.53
C GLN A 613 -25.16 7.06 4.78
N ILE A 614 -23.87 7.34 4.60
CA ILE A 614 -22.95 7.57 5.72
C ILE A 614 -22.99 9.07 6.04
N VAL A 615 -23.27 9.40 7.30
CA VAL A 615 -23.34 10.78 7.80
C VAL A 615 -22.39 10.96 8.99
N LYS A 616 -21.95 12.18 9.26
CA LYS A 616 -21.19 12.47 10.48
C LYS A 616 -22.11 12.35 11.69
N LYS A 617 -21.58 11.87 12.81
CA LYS A 617 -22.28 11.93 14.10
C LYS A 617 -22.61 13.38 14.49
N SER A 618 -23.75 13.57 15.14
CA SER A 618 -24.13 14.86 15.69
C SER A 618 -23.19 15.22 16.85
N ALA A 619 -22.83 16.49 17.01
CA ALA A 619 -21.98 16.95 18.12
C ALA A 619 -22.58 16.63 19.51
N VAL A 620 -23.91 16.53 19.59
CA VAL A 620 -24.67 16.20 20.80
C VAL A 620 -24.49 14.71 21.22
N ASP A 621 -24.23 13.81 20.26
CA ASP A 621 -24.05 12.37 20.53
C ASP A 621 -22.59 12.01 20.90
N VAL A 622 -21.65 12.93 20.67
CA VAL A 622 -20.24 12.75 21.07
C VAL A 622 -20.10 12.88 22.60
N ASP A 623 -20.94 13.70 23.24
CA ASP A 623 -20.95 13.92 24.70
C ASP A 623 -21.68 12.81 25.46
N LEU A 624 -22.77 12.24 24.91
CA LEU A 624 -23.55 11.20 25.59
C LEU A 624 -22.80 9.87 25.76
N ASN A 625 -21.79 9.59 24.92
CA ASN A 625 -20.99 8.37 25.02
C ASN A 625 -19.85 8.46 26.06
N LEU A 626 -19.56 9.66 26.58
CA LEU A 626 -18.63 9.85 27.70
C LEU A 626 -19.30 9.66 29.07
N LEU A 627 -20.64 9.57 29.13
CA LEU A 627 -21.42 9.55 30.37
C LEU A 627 -22.21 8.24 30.62
N ARG A 628 -21.98 7.18 29.83
CA ARG A 628 -22.59 5.85 30.06
C ARG A 628 -21.59 4.86 30.65
N SER A 629 -20.99 5.22 31.77
CA SER A 629 -20.28 4.29 32.66
C SER A 629 -20.66 4.54 34.11
N ASP A 630 -21.95 4.44 34.46
CA ASP A 630 -22.28 4.36 35.88
C ASP A 630 -23.58 3.60 36.13
N SER A 631 -23.48 2.28 36.33
CA SER A 631 -24.27 1.49 37.27
C SER A 631 -23.91 0.01 37.17
N GLY A 632 -23.09 -0.47 38.09
CA GLY A 632 -22.92 -1.92 38.35
C GLY A 632 -21.50 -2.42 38.61
N ALA A 633 -20.72 -1.75 39.47
CA ALA A 633 -19.49 -2.34 40.01
C ALA A 633 -19.78 -3.19 41.26
N PRO A 634 -19.51 -4.51 41.26
CA PRO A 634 -19.36 -5.25 42.51
C PRO A 634 -17.97 -5.00 43.08
N ARG A 635 -17.93 -4.46 44.31
CA ARG A 635 -16.73 -4.20 45.10
C ARG A 635 -16.07 -5.51 45.55
N SER A 636 -14.73 -5.56 45.54
CA SER A 636 -13.95 -6.43 46.44
C SER A 636 -12.54 -5.86 46.65
N PRO A 637 -12.04 -5.73 47.90
CA PRO A 637 -10.80 -5.01 48.21
C PRO A 637 -9.67 -5.96 48.64
N VAL A 638 -8.60 -6.13 47.86
CA VAL A 638 -7.28 -6.51 48.44
C VAL A 638 -6.12 -6.06 47.55
N ASN A 639 -5.17 -5.37 48.18
CA ASN A 639 -3.89 -4.89 47.65
C ASN A 639 -2.76 -5.87 48.06
N ASN A 640 -2.00 -6.41 47.10
CA ASN A 640 -0.54 -6.61 47.13
C ASN A 640 -0.11 -7.62 46.06
N CYS A 641 0.85 -7.23 45.20
CA CYS A 641 2.18 -7.85 45.18
C CYS A 641 3.01 -7.36 43.99
N ARG A 642 4.01 -6.54 44.34
CA ARG A 642 5.26 -6.32 43.63
C ARG A 642 5.90 -7.67 43.24
N SER A 643 6.32 -7.83 41.98
CA SER A 643 7.56 -8.58 41.70
C SER A 643 8.27 -8.02 40.48
N ARG A 644 9.57 -7.85 40.69
CA ARG A 644 10.56 -7.19 39.86
C ARG A 644 11.31 -8.31 39.13
N ILE A 645 11.28 -8.33 37.80
CA ILE A 645 12.25 -9.12 37.01
C ILE A 645 12.97 -8.17 36.05
N THR A 646 14.25 -8.04 36.33
CA THR A 646 15.28 -7.30 35.61
C THR A 646 15.78 -8.11 34.42
N SER A 647 15.79 -7.53 33.21
CA SER A 647 16.77 -7.88 32.18
C SER A 647 16.94 -6.75 31.16
N ASN A 648 18.01 -5.97 31.38
CA ASN A 648 18.88 -5.27 30.43
C ASN A 648 18.24 -4.67 29.15
N LEU A 649 17.80 -3.41 29.28
CA LEU A 649 17.77 -2.45 28.18
C LEU A 649 19.13 -1.74 28.05
N SER A 650 19.85 -2.05 26.99
CA SER A 650 20.84 -1.17 26.36
C SER A 650 20.82 -1.48 24.87
N ASP A 651 20.62 -0.44 24.04
CA ASP A 651 20.56 -0.46 22.57
C ASP A 651 19.16 -0.31 21.93
N VAL A 652 18.29 0.52 22.52
CA VAL A 652 17.17 1.11 21.79
C VAL A 652 17.20 2.63 21.94
N GLN A 653 17.87 3.31 21.01
CA GLN A 653 17.68 4.76 20.86
C GLN A 653 16.34 5.01 20.15
N PHE A 654 15.48 5.69 20.90
CA PHE A 654 14.14 6.15 20.54
C PHE A 654 14.19 7.17 19.39
N TYR A 655 13.13 7.19 18.57
CA TYR A 655 12.87 8.26 17.62
C TYR A 655 11.61 8.99 18.07
N GLU A 656 11.76 10.26 18.46
CA GLU A 656 10.67 11.24 18.43
C GLU A 656 10.56 11.83 17.02
N PRO A 657 9.34 12.05 16.51
CA PRO A 657 9.09 12.90 15.35
C PRO A 657 8.83 14.33 15.84
N GLU A 658 9.80 15.24 15.70
CA GLU A 658 9.54 16.66 15.89
C GLU A 658 8.60 17.17 14.77
N GLN A 659 7.57 17.90 15.22
CA GLN A 659 6.41 18.45 14.49
C GLN A 659 5.22 17.50 14.25
N GLY A 660 4.79 16.86 15.33
CA GLY A 660 3.37 16.75 15.69
C GLY A 660 3.24 17.15 17.16
N SER A 661 2.20 17.91 17.52
CA SER A 661 1.91 18.33 18.89
C SER A 661 2.18 17.20 19.91
N GLY A 662 3.02 17.49 20.90
CA GLY A 662 3.48 16.51 21.87
C GLY A 662 2.34 15.97 22.73
N GLU A 663 2.10 14.67 22.62
CA GLU A 663 1.61 13.83 23.71
C GLU A 663 2.09 12.38 23.43
N VAL A 664 2.73 11.81 24.43
CA VAL A 664 3.59 10.63 24.36
C VAL A 664 2.75 9.36 24.29
N CYS A 665 2.64 8.73 23.12
CA CYS A 665 2.02 7.40 22.97
C CYS A 665 3.03 6.28 23.29
N ASN A 666 3.18 5.95 24.57
CA ASN A 666 3.66 4.62 24.98
C ASN A 666 2.49 3.63 24.91
N ILE A 667 2.25 3.06 23.74
CA ILE A 667 1.20 2.05 23.53
C ILE A 667 1.80 0.67 23.75
N LYS A 668 1.42 0.02 24.85
CA LYS A 668 1.34 -1.43 24.92
C LYS A 668 -0.13 -1.86 24.88
N GLU A 669 -0.35 -2.85 24.03
CA GLU A 669 -1.33 -3.94 24.17
C GLU A 669 -2.79 -3.67 23.74
N TYR A 670 -3.27 -4.58 22.88
CA TYR A 670 -4.68 -4.75 22.52
C TYR A 670 -5.38 -5.57 23.61
N GLY A 671 -6.43 -5.03 24.21
CA GLY A 671 -7.37 -5.75 25.09
C GLY A 671 -8.40 -4.79 25.67
N PHE A 672 -9.69 -5.09 25.53
CA PHE A 672 -10.83 -4.28 25.97
C PHE A 672 -10.86 -4.10 27.51
N ALA A 673 -11.04 -2.86 28.00
CA ALA A 673 -11.77 -2.50 29.23
C ALA A 673 -11.94 -0.97 29.34
N PHE A 674 -13.13 -0.53 29.76
CA PHE A 674 -13.45 0.86 30.13
C PHE A 674 -12.84 1.22 31.51
N ILE A 675 -12.53 2.51 31.73
CA ILE A 675 -13.05 3.40 32.81
C ILE A 675 -12.09 4.58 33.09
N GLU A 676 -12.70 5.77 33.12
CA GLU A 676 -12.45 7.04 33.84
C GLU A 676 -11.02 7.57 34.07
N THR A 677 -10.80 8.77 33.52
CA THR A 677 -9.72 9.69 33.87
C THR A 677 -10.03 10.37 35.20
N ASP A 678 -9.24 10.07 36.24
CA ASP A 678 -9.17 10.90 37.43
C ASP A 678 -8.37 12.19 37.14
N ALA A 679 -9.03 13.31 37.38
CA ALA A 679 -8.47 14.65 37.37
C ALA A 679 -7.52 14.82 38.54
N ASN A 680 -6.20 14.67 38.32
CA ASN A 680 -5.14 15.27 39.13
C ASN A 680 -3.80 15.14 38.41
N ASN A 681 -3.50 16.09 37.51
CA ASN A 681 -2.14 16.51 37.14
C ASN A 681 -2.18 17.81 36.30
N ALA A 682 -2.96 18.78 36.77
CA ALA A 682 -2.91 20.17 36.29
C ALA A 682 -2.44 21.07 37.43
N VAL A 683 -1.18 20.92 37.86
CA VAL A 683 -0.50 21.91 38.70
C VAL A 683 0.97 21.95 38.31
N GLY A 684 1.41 23.06 37.72
CA GLY A 684 2.83 23.41 37.66
C GLY A 684 3.35 23.81 36.29
N SER A 685 2.94 24.97 35.77
CA SER A 685 3.82 25.93 35.09
C SER A 685 3.03 27.17 34.64
N GLU A 686 2.66 28.05 35.57
CA GLU A 686 2.35 29.44 35.23
C GLU A 686 3.66 30.16 34.93
N ILE A 687 3.94 30.42 33.65
CA ILE A 687 5.00 31.35 33.25
C ILE A 687 4.38 32.74 33.20
N SER A 688 4.72 33.54 34.21
CA SER A 688 4.43 34.96 34.31
C SER A 688 5.21 35.74 33.24
N GLN A 689 4.53 36.17 32.17
CA GLN A 689 5.06 37.21 31.30
C GLN A 689 4.78 38.58 31.94
N GLY A 690 5.78 39.10 32.65
CA GLY A 690 5.75 40.45 33.19
C GLY A 690 5.74 41.50 32.09
N ASN A 691 4.84 42.48 32.22
CA ASN A 691 4.79 43.70 31.41
C ASN A 691 6.10 44.50 31.57
N GLN A 692 6.99 44.43 30.58
CA GLN A 692 8.07 45.41 30.41
C GLN A 692 7.59 46.53 29.48
N GLN A 693 7.39 47.73 30.04
CA GLN A 693 7.20 48.97 29.28
C GLN A 693 8.48 49.27 28.49
N ARG A 694 8.40 49.22 27.15
CA ARG A 694 9.48 49.66 26.25
C ARG A 694 9.60 51.18 26.31
N GLN A 695 10.80 51.67 26.60
CA GLN A 695 11.19 53.06 26.34
C GLN A 695 11.12 53.33 24.82
N ILE A 696 10.34 54.34 24.43
CA ILE A 696 10.27 54.83 23.06
C ILE A 696 11.36 55.89 22.92
N SER A 697 12.45 55.58 22.21
CA SER A 697 13.38 56.59 21.72
C SER A 697 12.80 57.22 20.45
N ASN A 698 12.60 58.54 20.45
CA ASN A 698 12.29 59.27 19.22
C ASN A 698 13.50 59.19 18.27
N ILE A 699 13.36 58.46 17.17
CA ILE A 699 14.35 58.40 16.10
C ILE A 699 14.00 59.51 15.10
N GLU A 700 14.87 60.49 14.92
CA GLU A 700 14.74 61.48 13.85
C GLU A 700 15.30 60.88 12.54
N LEU A 701 14.49 60.89 11.48
CA LEU A 701 14.86 60.38 10.15
C LEU A 701 15.85 61.33 9.48
N SER A 702 16.88 60.79 8.81
CA SER A 702 17.82 61.61 8.04
C SER A 702 17.18 62.13 6.74
N GLU A 703 17.71 63.21 6.16
CA GLU A 703 17.21 63.72 4.87
C GLU A 703 17.27 62.67 3.74
N ARG A 704 18.24 61.76 3.80
CA ARG A 704 18.37 60.64 2.87
C ARG A 704 17.27 59.60 3.04
N ASP A 705 16.79 59.38 4.27
CA ASP A 705 15.68 58.46 4.54
C ASP A 705 14.35 59.03 4.02
N LYS A 706 14.18 60.37 4.05
CA LYS A 706 13.00 61.06 3.50
C LYS A 706 12.93 60.96 1.97
N GLU A 707 14.06 61.02 1.27
CA GLU A 707 14.11 60.79 -0.18
C GLU A 707 13.69 59.36 -0.55
N ILE A 708 14.20 58.36 0.17
CA ILE A 708 13.85 56.95 -0.06
C ILE A 708 12.36 56.69 0.21
N GLN A 709 11.76 57.36 1.21
CA GLN A 709 10.32 57.27 1.46
C GLN A 709 9.49 57.74 0.25
N SER A 710 9.91 58.83 -0.40
CA SER A 710 9.23 59.34 -1.59
C SER A 710 9.32 58.38 -2.78
N GLU A 711 10.46 57.72 -2.96
CA GLU A 711 10.64 56.69 -3.99
C GLU A 711 9.75 55.45 -3.74
N ILE A 712 9.64 54.99 -2.49
CA ILE A 712 8.80 53.84 -2.11
C ILE A 712 7.33 54.10 -2.40
N VAL A 713 6.83 55.28 -2.02
CA VAL A 713 5.44 55.68 -2.28
C VAL A 713 5.17 55.77 -3.77
N THR A 714 6.10 56.34 -4.53
CA THR A 714 5.99 56.45 -6.00
C THR A 714 5.90 55.06 -6.64
N PHE A 715 6.80 54.14 -6.27
CA PHE A 715 6.79 52.76 -6.78
C PHE A 715 5.51 51.99 -6.40
N ALA A 716 5.03 52.12 -5.16
CA ALA A 716 3.81 51.44 -4.72
C ALA A 716 2.59 51.86 -5.56
N ASN A 717 2.45 53.17 -5.80
CA ASN A 717 1.38 53.73 -6.61
C ASN A 717 1.47 53.28 -8.08
N GLU A 718 2.67 53.14 -8.64
CA GLU A 718 2.87 52.61 -10.00
C GLU A 718 2.44 51.12 -10.13
N VAL A 719 2.55 50.34 -9.06
CA VAL A 719 2.14 48.92 -9.03
C VAL A 719 0.67 48.76 -8.61
N GLY A 720 -0.04 49.87 -8.40
CA GLY A 720 -1.48 49.91 -8.06
C GLY A 720 -1.78 49.59 -6.60
N ILE A 721 -0.82 49.81 -5.70
CA ILE A 721 -0.94 49.65 -4.25
C ILE A 721 -0.86 51.05 -3.62
N ASP A 722 -1.93 51.50 -2.97
CA ASP A 722 -2.02 52.88 -2.47
C ASP A 722 -1.38 53.00 -1.07
N PHE A 723 -0.25 53.72 -0.98
CA PHE A 723 0.43 54.02 0.28
C PHE A 723 0.70 55.52 0.42
N ASP A 724 0.56 56.05 1.63
CA ASP A 724 0.95 57.42 1.97
C ASP A 724 2.28 57.47 2.76
N ILE A 725 2.90 58.66 2.83
CA ILE A 725 4.18 58.88 3.52
C ILE A 725 4.09 58.51 5.03
N PRO A 726 3.04 58.90 5.78
CA PRO A 726 2.87 58.46 7.17
C PRO A 726 2.84 56.93 7.37
N HIS A 727 2.28 56.17 6.43
CA HIS A 727 2.27 54.71 6.49
C HIS A 727 3.68 54.13 6.28
N VAL A 728 4.49 54.70 5.37
CA VAL A 728 5.86 54.24 5.10
C VAL A 728 6.85 54.69 6.20
N GLU A 729 6.61 55.80 6.89
CA GLU A 729 7.41 56.25 8.05
C GLU A 729 7.49 55.18 9.15
N THR A 730 6.40 54.43 9.38
CA THR A 730 6.40 53.35 10.37
C THR A 730 7.35 52.20 10.02
N MET A 731 7.66 52.02 8.73
CA MET A 731 8.57 51.00 8.20
C MET A 731 10.03 51.29 8.60
N PHE A 732 10.42 52.58 8.62
CA PHE A 732 11.74 53.06 9.04
C PHE A 732 11.86 53.18 10.57
N ALA A 733 10.80 53.61 11.25
CA ALA A 733 10.80 53.79 12.71
C ALA A 733 10.71 52.48 13.51
N LYS A 734 10.03 51.45 12.97
CA LYS A 734 9.74 50.19 13.68
C LYS A 734 10.42 48.95 13.07
N GLY A 735 11.10 49.11 11.94
CA GLY A 735 11.95 48.07 11.34
C GLY A 735 11.22 46.77 11.06
N MET A 736 10.16 46.79 10.25
CA MET A 736 9.54 45.62 9.60
C MET A 736 8.39 46.10 8.69
N GLY A 737 8.22 45.44 7.54
CA GLY A 737 7.45 45.91 6.37
C GLY A 737 5.94 46.21 6.54
N VAL A 738 5.31 46.73 5.49
CA VAL A 738 3.90 47.19 5.45
C VAL A 738 3.00 46.19 4.72
N SER A 739 1.79 45.96 5.23
CA SER A 739 0.80 45.03 4.67
C SER A 739 -0.46 45.78 4.22
N ASP A 740 -0.99 45.46 3.04
CA ASP A 740 -2.28 45.97 2.53
C ASP A 740 -3.34 44.84 2.48
N GLY A 741 -3.34 43.98 3.50
CA GLY A 741 -4.27 42.85 3.61
C GLY A 741 -3.92 41.65 2.71
N ASN A 742 -3.77 41.84 1.40
CA ASN A 742 -3.45 40.78 0.44
C ASN A 742 -1.95 40.65 0.12
N TYR A 743 -1.19 41.73 0.29
CA TYR A 743 0.23 41.79 -0.01
C TYR A 743 1.02 42.36 1.15
N TYR A 744 2.24 41.86 1.32
CA TYR A 744 3.21 42.29 2.31
C TYR A 744 4.47 42.81 1.60
N LEU A 745 4.79 44.08 1.80
CA LEU A 745 5.96 44.75 1.24
C LEU A 745 7.07 44.77 2.31
N LYS A 746 8.22 44.17 2.04
CA LYS A 746 9.35 44.08 2.98
C LYS A 746 10.64 44.64 2.38
N LEU A 747 11.39 45.39 3.19
CA LEU A 747 12.78 45.74 2.90
C LEU A 747 13.70 44.60 3.37
N ASP A 748 14.46 44.02 2.45
CA ASP A 748 15.42 42.94 2.73
C ASP A 748 16.81 43.36 2.23
N GLY A 749 17.60 43.96 3.14
CA GLY A 749 18.80 44.71 2.75
C GLY A 749 18.44 45.99 1.99
N GLU A 750 19.12 46.25 0.86
CA GLU A 750 18.87 47.39 -0.04
C GLU A 750 17.78 47.11 -1.10
N ARG A 751 17.01 46.02 -1.00
CA ARG A 751 15.99 45.64 -2.00
C ARG A 751 14.59 45.52 -1.39
N LEU A 752 13.60 46.09 -2.08
CA LEU A 752 12.17 45.89 -1.80
C LEU A 752 11.66 44.58 -2.40
N ARG A 753 10.92 43.80 -1.62
CA ARG A 753 10.20 42.59 -2.06
C ARG A 753 8.72 42.67 -1.70
N LEU A 754 7.88 42.23 -2.64
CA LEU A 754 6.44 42.07 -2.48
C LEU A 754 6.10 40.57 -2.34
N GLU A 755 5.47 40.18 -1.24
CA GLU A 755 5.01 38.80 -0.98
C GLU A 755 3.50 38.77 -0.73
N LEU A 756 2.84 37.63 -0.96
CA LEU A 756 1.42 37.46 -0.63
C LEU A 756 1.26 37.13 0.86
N THR A 757 0.30 37.75 1.53
CA THR A 757 -0.10 37.41 2.90
C THR A 757 -0.78 36.02 2.95
N GLU A 758 -0.97 35.44 4.13
CA GLU A 758 -1.71 34.17 4.26
C GLU A 758 -3.14 34.30 3.72
N ASP A 759 -3.81 35.43 3.94
CA ASP A 759 -5.14 35.72 3.40
C ASP A 759 -5.12 35.84 1.86
N GLY A 760 -4.11 36.51 1.29
CA GLY A 760 -3.92 36.59 -0.16
C GLY A 760 -3.60 35.23 -0.81
N LYS A 761 -2.85 34.36 -0.11
CA LYS A 761 -2.62 32.97 -0.54
C LYS A 761 -3.92 32.15 -0.47
N GLU A 762 -4.74 32.34 0.55
CA GLU A 762 -6.02 31.66 0.74
C GLU A 762 -7.03 32.09 -0.36
N GLN A 763 -7.16 33.39 -0.65
CA GLN A 763 -7.99 33.92 -1.75
C GLN A 763 -7.56 33.35 -3.10
N ARG A 764 -6.27 33.41 -3.43
CA ARG A 764 -5.76 32.88 -4.70
C ARG A 764 -6.00 31.38 -4.84
N LYS A 765 -5.92 30.64 -3.72
CA LYS A 765 -6.23 29.21 -3.65
C LYS A 765 -7.73 28.94 -3.85
N GLN A 766 -8.61 29.79 -3.30
CA GLN A 766 -10.05 29.73 -3.53
C GLN A 766 -10.41 30.04 -4.98
N GLU A 767 -9.78 31.04 -5.60
CA GLU A 767 -9.97 31.36 -7.03
C GLU A 767 -9.54 30.21 -7.94
N ILE A 768 -8.37 29.63 -7.70
CA ILE A 768 -7.89 28.45 -8.46
C ILE A 768 -8.84 27.25 -8.24
N ALA A 769 -9.32 27.06 -7.01
CA ALA A 769 -10.30 26.01 -6.72
C ALA A 769 -11.62 26.24 -7.47
N ALA A 770 -12.14 27.47 -7.49
CA ALA A 770 -13.34 27.84 -8.22
C ALA A 770 -13.17 27.68 -9.75
N GLN A 771 -12.02 28.06 -10.30
CA GLN A 771 -11.71 27.84 -11.73
C GLN A 771 -11.64 26.34 -12.07
N ASN A 772 -11.00 25.53 -11.23
CA ASN A 772 -10.92 24.09 -11.40
C ASN A 772 -12.32 23.43 -11.27
N GLU A 773 -13.15 23.92 -10.35
CA GLU A 773 -14.52 23.44 -10.19
C GLU A 773 -15.39 23.82 -11.38
N ALA A 774 -15.27 25.05 -11.90
CA ALA A 774 -15.96 25.49 -13.11
C ALA A 774 -15.55 24.67 -14.34
N ARG A 775 -14.25 24.37 -14.52
CA ARG A 775 -13.76 23.46 -15.58
C ARG A 775 -14.34 22.04 -15.41
N SER A 776 -14.32 21.52 -14.19
CA SER A 776 -14.89 20.21 -13.85
C SER A 776 -16.38 20.13 -14.13
N ARG A 777 -17.16 21.17 -13.78
CA ARG A 777 -18.59 21.29 -14.07
C ARG A 777 -18.85 21.33 -15.58
N LYS A 778 -18.10 22.15 -16.34
CA LYS A 778 -18.20 22.23 -17.80
C LYS A 778 -17.92 20.88 -18.46
N TYR A 779 -16.94 20.13 -17.94
CA TYR A 779 -16.61 18.79 -18.42
C TYR A 779 -17.69 17.75 -18.08
N LYS A 780 -18.19 17.74 -16.83
CA LYS A 780 -19.31 16.88 -16.42
C LYS A 780 -20.55 17.15 -17.25
N GLN A 781 -20.85 18.41 -17.54
CA GLN A 781 -21.98 18.81 -18.36
C GLN A 781 -21.81 18.33 -19.81
N ARG A 782 -20.63 18.54 -20.41
CA ARG A 782 -20.32 17.96 -21.74
C ARG A 782 -20.48 16.44 -21.76
N CYS A 783 -20.01 15.72 -20.74
CA CYS A 783 -20.18 14.27 -20.68
C CYS A 783 -21.64 13.85 -20.44
N ALA A 784 -22.40 14.60 -19.65
CA ALA A 784 -23.83 14.38 -19.44
C ALA A 784 -24.62 14.61 -20.73
N ASP A 785 -24.33 15.68 -21.47
CA ASP A 785 -24.94 15.99 -22.76
C ASP A 785 -24.69 14.86 -23.78
N VAL A 786 -23.48 14.31 -23.78
CA VAL A 786 -23.11 13.13 -24.60
C VAL A 786 -23.90 11.89 -24.20
N LEU A 787 -24.00 11.60 -22.90
CA LEU A 787 -24.76 10.45 -22.41
C LEU A 787 -26.25 10.57 -22.76
N VAL A 788 -26.84 11.75 -22.60
CA VAL A 788 -28.25 12.02 -22.96
C VAL A 788 -28.47 11.85 -24.46
N ARG A 789 -27.57 12.36 -25.31
CA ARG A 789 -27.68 12.24 -26.78
C ARG A 789 -27.50 10.81 -27.27
N ILE A 790 -26.53 10.06 -26.74
CA ILE A 790 -26.36 8.63 -27.08
C ILE A 790 -27.63 7.84 -26.69
N THR A 791 -28.25 8.19 -25.57
CA THR A 791 -29.50 7.54 -25.13
C THR A 791 -30.66 7.86 -26.07
N LYS A 792 -30.74 9.09 -26.60
CA LYS A 792 -31.72 9.47 -27.63
C LYS A 792 -31.50 8.77 -28.98
N LEU A 793 -30.25 8.57 -29.39
CA LEU A 793 -29.92 7.87 -30.65
C LEU A 793 -30.24 6.36 -30.63
N ILE A 794 -30.34 5.76 -29.43
CA ILE A 794 -30.68 4.34 -29.25
C ILE A 794 -32.19 4.13 -29.04
N GLY A 795 -32.89 5.11 -28.47
CA GLY A 795 -34.35 5.05 -28.25
C GLY A 795 -35.21 5.45 -29.45
N GLY A 796 -34.59 5.74 -30.61
CA GLY A 796 -35.27 6.14 -31.85
C GLY A 796 -35.30 5.08 -32.95
N ASN A 797 -35.00 3.81 -32.62
CA ASN A 797 -35.15 2.66 -33.51
C ASN A 797 -36.18 1.67 -32.97
#